data_AF-A0A4W5R6P1-F1
#
_entry.id   AF-A0A4W5R6P1-F1
#
_cell.length_a   1.000
_cell.length_b   1.000
_cell.length_c   1.000
_cell.angle_alpha   90.00
_cell.angle_beta   90.00
_cell.angle_gamma   90.00
#
_symmetry.space_group_name_H-M   'P 1'
#
loop_
_entity.id
_entity.type
_entity.pdbx_description
1 polymer ?
#
loop_
_entity_poly.entity_id
_entity_poly.type
_entity_poly.pdbx_seq_one_letter_code
_entity_poly.pdbx_strand_id
1 'polypeptide(L)'
;MAHARIRFGHGVRCSTETGEPNIKCLDDEVVLQSVATIQKENRKFCLSVEGLGNRLCFLEPTSEAKYVPPDLCICCFILEQSLSVRALQEMLAHTVPNNEGVSIAALPSYCNLRTQEPHCECTDYDSLIQGLSSVSPGEACWWTIHPASKQRSEGEKVRIGDDLILVSVSTERYLVSIYQSTSKPINPSTERFLCGGHVMHLCHGHDESLTIPGSEASEMEQRYTRLPVCHFNCMLAYVLWSGSHIRYGQAFRLRHLSTGHYLALTEEHGLVLQEREKSDTKSTSFCFRATKEKIESGTKNRDIEGMGVAEIKYGDSACFVMHVATGLWLSYQAPDAKASRIGPLKRRACLHAEGHMDDGLTLQRCQHEEARAVRIIRNTTVLFSHFINIGRDKNVEVSLPNFDEVLQTLDDLIEYFKQPDSELEHEEKQTLLRSLIKRQDLFKEEGMLALLVMCIDRLNLYNSAAHFGEHAGEEAGAAWKNILNLLYQLLASLIKGNRNNCTQFSRNLDWLVSKLERLESSSGILEVLHCILIESPEALNIIQKGHIKSIISLLYKHGRNHKILDVLCSLCVCNGVAVRANQNLICDHLLPKRDLLLQTRLVNDVQSMRPNIFLGVAEGSAQYKKWYFELMIDQVDHYVTSEPSHLRVGWASTKGYAPYPGGGEGWGGNGVGDDLYSYSFDGLYLWSGRISRAVASINQHLLNSDDVVSCCLDLGAPSMSFRINGQPVQGMFEDFNTDGFFFPVVSFSAGVKVRFLLGGRHGDFKFLPPAGYSPCYEALLPKEKMRVEAVKEYKRDHGGVRDLLGTTQFLSQASFIPTPVDTSQIVLPPHLDNVRDRLAENIHELWGMNKIELGWSYGKVRDDNKRQHPCLVDFTKLPETERSYNLQMSSETLKTLLALGCHVVQTNINAEEDLKKVKLPKEYVMSNGYKPTPLELSEVKLTAGQEVLVDKLAENAHNVWAKDRIKQGWTYGIQQVHVLAQLSTITVCNCNSISNT
;
A
#
# COMPACT_ATOMS: atom_id res chain seq x y z
N MET A 1 -38.53 22.04 -5.56
CA MET A 1 -39.43 22.63 -6.57
C MET A 1 -40.33 23.66 -5.90
N ALA A 2 -39.97 24.95 -5.98
CA ALA A 2 -40.86 26.06 -5.62
C ALA A 2 -41.22 26.77 -6.93
N HIS A 3 -42.51 26.81 -7.27
CA HIS A 3 -43.00 27.55 -8.43
C HIS A 3 -42.83 29.06 -8.19
N ALA A 4 -41.73 29.64 -8.66
CA ALA A 4 -41.56 31.09 -8.74
C ALA A 4 -42.21 31.60 -10.04
N ARG A 5 -43.41 32.16 -9.92
CA ARG A 5 -44.06 32.98 -10.95
C ARG A 5 -44.15 34.39 -10.39
N ILE A 6 -43.42 35.37 -10.92
CA ILE A 6 -43.56 36.78 -10.48
C ILE A 6 -43.59 37.73 -11.68
N ARG A 7 -44.56 38.65 -11.59
CA ARG A 7 -44.97 39.70 -12.53
C ARG A 7 -44.04 40.91 -12.50
N PHE A 8 -43.95 41.59 -13.64
CA PHE A 8 -43.35 42.91 -13.83
C PHE A 8 -44.08 44.01 -13.04
N GLY A 9 -43.34 44.76 -12.22
CA GLY A 9 -43.74 46.04 -11.65
C GLY A 9 -42.95 47.18 -12.29
N HIS A 10 -43.65 48.22 -12.74
CA HIS A 10 -43.09 49.41 -13.40
C HIS A 10 -42.12 50.21 -12.50
N GLY A 11 -41.00 50.65 -13.07
CA GLY A 11 -40.08 51.62 -12.45
C GLY A 11 -39.21 52.34 -13.48
N VAL A 12 -39.69 53.51 -13.91
CA VAL A 12 -38.99 54.71 -14.44
C VAL A 12 -37.78 54.52 -15.38
N ARG A 13 -38.01 54.82 -16.67
CA ARG A 13 -36.98 55.16 -17.67
C ARG A 13 -36.36 56.52 -17.36
N CYS A 14 -35.05 56.68 -17.53
CA CYS A 14 -34.49 57.93 -18.00
C CYS A 14 -33.18 57.77 -18.80
N SER A 15 -33.03 58.72 -19.70
CA SER A 15 -32.06 58.90 -20.78
C SER A 15 -30.83 59.69 -20.33
N THR A 16 -29.66 59.40 -20.90
CA THR A 16 -28.48 60.28 -20.89
C THR A 16 -28.14 60.74 -22.31
N GLU A 17 -27.65 61.99 -22.43
CA GLU A 17 -27.50 62.82 -23.65
C GLU A 17 -26.37 62.42 -24.63
N THR A 18 -25.94 61.16 -24.64
CA THR A 18 -25.12 60.60 -25.74
C THR A 18 -25.71 59.25 -26.11
N GLY A 19 -26.29 59.17 -27.31
CA GLY A 19 -27.18 58.10 -27.75
C GLY A 19 -26.56 56.70 -27.97
N GLU A 20 -25.65 56.25 -27.11
CA GLU A 20 -25.20 54.85 -27.06
C GLU A 20 -25.56 54.20 -25.72
N PRO A 21 -26.18 53.01 -25.71
CA PRO A 21 -26.51 52.31 -24.47
C PRO A 21 -25.25 51.74 -23.81
N ASN A 22 -25.16 51.83 -22.48
CA ASN A 22 -24.11 51.16 -21.68
C ASN A 22 -24.15 49.63 -21.91
N ILE A 23 -23.07 49.08 -22.46
CA ILE A 23 -22.91 47.66 -22.83
C ILE A 23 -21.89 47.02 -21.87
N LYS A 24 -22.11 45.75 -21.50
CA LYS A 24 -21.17 44.96 -20.68
C LYS A 24 -19.94 44.55 -21.50
N CYS A 25 -18.76 44.64 -20.89
CA CYS A 25 -17.49 44.30 -21.50
C CYS A 25 -16.84 43.10 -20.78
N LEU A 26 -15.84 42.49 -21.42
CA LEU A 26 -14.94 41.54 -20.78
C LEU A 26 -14.18 42.22 -19.63
N ASP A 27 -13.83 41.44 -18.60
CA ASP A 27 -13.18 41.88 -17.37
C ASP A 27 -14.04 42.75 -16.44
N ASP A 28 -15.37 42.75 -16.62
CA ASP A 28 -16.28 43.48 -15.70
C ASP A 28 -16.60 42.67 -14.43
N GLU A 29 -16.61 43.35 -13.26
CA GLU A 29 -17.13 42.83 -11.98
C GLU A 29 -18.68 42.87 -11.96
N VAL A 30 -19.32 41.73 -11.68
CA VAL A 30 -20.78 41.54 -11.68
C VAL A 30 -21.26 40.77 -10.45
N VAL A 31 -22.49 41.05 -10.00
CA VAL A 31 -23.18 40.29 -8.94
C VAL A 31 -24.42 39.62 -9.51
N LEU A 32 -24.64 38.35 -9.15
CA LEU A 32 -25.83 37.59 -9.51
C LEU A 32 -26.87 37.72 -8.40
N GLN A 33 -28.02 38.36 -8.68
CA GLN A 33 -29.10 38.56 -7.72
C GLN A 33 -30.37 37.82 -8.14
N SER A 34 -31.10 37.21 -7.22
CA SER A 34 -32.43 36.64 -7.45
C SER A 34 -33.46 37.25 -6.48
N VAL A 35 -34.73 37.18 -6.84
CA VAL A 35 -35.83 37.66 -5.99
C VAL A 35 -36.80 36.51 -5.73
N ALA A 36 -37.00 36.18 -4.46
CA ALA A 36 -37.94 35.14 -4.04
C ALA A 36 -38.90 35.68 -2.99
N THR A 37 -40.18 35.29 -3.10
CA THR A 37 -41.19 35.64 -2.10
C THR A 37 -41.13 34.63 -0.95
N ILE A 38 -40.69 35.08 0.23
CA ILE A 38 -40.64 34.28 1.46
C ILE A 38 -41.54 34.98 2.48
N GLN A 39 -42.45 34.23 3.12
CA GLN A 39 -43.41 34.80 4.10
C GLN A 39 -44.24 35.99 3.55
N LYS A 40 -44.62 35.96 2.26
CA LYS A 40 -45.37 37.03 1.55
C LYS A 40 -44.60 38.34 1.33
N GLU A 41 -43.31 38.41 1.64
CA GLU A 41 -42.44 39.54 1.32
C GLU A 41 -41.42 39.16 0.25
N ASN A 42 -41.12 40.11 -0.65
CA ASN A 42 -40.08 39.91 -1.67
C ASN A 42 -38.70 40.10 -1.04
N ARG A 43 -37.94 39.01 -0.95
CA ARG A 43 -36.55 39.01 -0.48
C ARG A 43 -35.60 38.88 -1.67
N LYS A 44 -34.56 39.71 -1.66
CA LYS A 44 -33.48 39.73 -2.63
C LYS A 44 -32.30 38.93 -2.09
N PHE A 45 -31.76 38.03 -2.90
CA PHE A 45 -30.63 37.17 -2.56
C PHE A 45 -29.53 37.36 -3.59
N CYS A 46 -28.28 37.39 -3.16
CA CYS A 46 -27.13 37.33 -4.03
C CYS A 46 -26.50 35.94 -3.96
N LEU A 47 -26.07 35.41 -5.11
CA LEU A 47 -25.29 34.18 -5.12
C LEU A 47 -23.92 34.46 -4.52
N SER A 48 -23.47 33.62 -3.59
CA SER A 48 -22.18 33.75 -2.93
C SER A 48 -21.47 32.40 -2.84
N VAL A 49 -20.14 32.45 -2.86
CA VAL A 49 -19.28 31.28 -2.68
C VAL A 49 -18.09 31.68 -1.80
N GLU A 50 -17.79 30.88 -0.79
CA GLU A 50 -16.63 31.11 0.09
C GLU A 50 -15.33 30.54 -0.52
N GLY A 51 -15.43 29.43 -1.26
CA GLY A 51 -14.30 28.81 -1.95
C GLY A 51 -13.55 27.84 -1.04
N LEU A 52 -12.70 28.36 -0.15
CA LEU A 52 -11.81 27.56 0.70
C LEU A 52 -12.62 26.63 1.62
N GLY A 53 -12.48 25.32 1.38
CA GLY A 53 -13.19 24.20 2.01
C GLY A 53 -14.72 24.20 1.97
N ASN A 54 -15.36 25.24 1.44
CA ASN A 54 -16.75 25.20 1.04
C ASN A 54 -16.89 25.57 -0.43
N ARG A 55 -16.93 24.53 -1.26
CA ARG A 55 -17.10 24.66 -2.71
C ARG A 55 -18.54 25.00 -3.09
N LEU A 56 -19.52 24.78 -2.21
CA LEU A 56 -20.95 24.97 -2.51
C LEU A 56 -21.32 26.45 -2.53
N CYS A 57 -22.22 26.81 -3.47
CA CYS A 57 -22.80 28.14 -3.51
C CYS A 57 -23.95 28.27 -2.51
N PHE A 58 -24.03 29.40 -1.82
CA PHE A 58 -25.13 29.76 -0.95
C PHE A 58 -25.75 31.11 -1.33
N LEU A 59 -26.84 31.48 -0.65
CA LEU A 59 -27.62 32.68 -0.94
C LEU A 59 -27.49 33.70 0.18
N GLU A 60 -26.87 34.83 -0.14
CA GLU A 60 -26.66 35.95 0.78
C GLU A 60 -27.83 36.96 0.69
N PRO A 61 -28.59 37.20 1.77
CA PRO A 61 -29.73 38.12 1.73
C PRO A 61 -29.26 39.58 1.66
N THR A 62 -29.79 40.35 0.71
CA THR A 62 -29.48 41.78 0.52
C THR A 62 -30.63 42.73 0.85
N SER A 63 -31.84 42.21 1.06
CA SER A 63 -33.02 43.03 1.42
C SER A 63 -32.90 43.77 2.75
N GLU A 64 -32.15 43.21 3.71
CA GLU A 64 -32.03 43.73 5.08
C GLU A 64 -30.79 44.62 5.29
N ALA A 65 -30.16 45.08 4.20
CA ALA A 65 -28.89 45.83 4.22
C ALA A 65 -28.86 47.06 5.15
N LYS A 66 -30.02 47.63 5.48
CA LYS A 66 -30.15 48.75 6.43
C LYS A 66 -29.87 48.35 7.88
N TYR A 67 -30.22 47.12 8.25
CA TYR A 67 -30.12 46.60 9.62
C TYR A 67 -28.92 45.66 9.78
N VAL A 68 -28.68 44.79 8.80
CA VAL A 68 -27.56 43.85 8.79
C VAL A 68 -26.78 44.05 7.49
N PRO A 69 -25.47 44.33 7.54
CA PRO A 69 -24.67 44.46 6.32
C PRO A 69 -24.58 43.12 5.58
N PRO A 70 -24.80 43.08 4.24
CA PRO A 70 -24.52 41.91 3.43
C PRO A 70 -23.01 41.73 3.22
N ASP A 71 -22.53 40.49 3.15
CA ASP A 71 -21.13 40.18 2.80
C ASP A 71 -20.95 40.14 1.28
N LEU A 72 -20.80 41.31 0.65
CA LEU A 72 -20.67 41.36 -0.82
C LEU A 72 -19.31 40.90 -1.35
N CYS A 73 -18.29 40.71 -0.50
CA CYS A 73 -16.96 40.28 -0.96
C CYS A 73 -17.02 38.92 -1.67
N ILE A 74 -17.85 38.01 -1.14
CA ILE A 74 -18.06 36.66 -1.67
C ILE A 74 -19.15 36.57 -2.75
N CYS A 75 -19.82 37.70 -3.05
CA CYS A 75 -20.87 37.79 -4.07
C CYS A 75 -20.35 38.31 -5.43
N CYS A 76 -19.08 38.68 -5.51
CA CYS A 76 -18.49 39.29 -6.69
C CYS A 76 -17.94 38.24 -7.67
N PHE A 77 -18.45 38.28 -8.91
CA PHE A 77 -17.99 37.47 -10.03
C PHE A 77 -17.35 38.37 -11.09
N ILE A 78 -16.42 37.82 -11.87
CA ILE A 78 -15.68 38.46 -12.96
C ILE A 78 -16.05 37.74 -14.25
N LEU A 79 -16.38 38.51 -15.29
CA LEU A 79 -16.58 38.00 -16.65
C LEU A 79 -15.23 37.88 -17.35
N GLU A 80 -14.61 36.70 -17.31
CA GLU A 80 -13.27 36.45 -17.85
C GLU A 80 -13.28 36.25 -19.37
N GLN A 81 -14.22 35.45 -19.89
CA GLN A 81 -14.31 35.14 -21.31
C GLN A 81 -15.76 35.07 -21.80
N SER A 82 -15.96 35.47 -23.06
CA SER A 82 -17.24 35.38 -23.77
C SER A 82 -16.97 34.92 -25.20
N LEU A 83 -17.49 33.75 -25.56
CA LEU A 83 -17.26 33.12 -26.86
C LEU A 83 -18.60 32.78 -27.55
N SER A 84 -18.54 32.57 -28.88
CA SER A 84 -19.64 31.93 -29.61
C SER A 84 -19.59 30.41 -29.43
N VAL A 85 -20.70 29.70 -29.67
CA VAL A 85 -20.77 28.22 -29.57
C VAL A 85 -19.60 27.56 -30.31
N ARG A 86 -19.36 28.03 -31.54
CA ARG A 86 -18.39 27.43 -32.46
C ARG A 86 -16.96 27.70 -32.02
N ALA A 87 -16.68 28.92 -31.56
CA ALA A 87 -15.38 29.27 -31.02
C ALA A 87 -15.07 28.49 -29.73
N LEU A 88 -16.07 28.25 -28.88
CA LEU A 88 -15.92 27.40 -27.70
C LEU A 88 -15.62 25.94 -28.09
N GLN A 89 -16.34 25.39 -29.05
CA GLN A 89 -16.10 24.03 -29.55
C GLN A 89 -14.70 23.88 -30.17
N GLU A 90 -14.23 24.88 -30.94
CA GLU A 90 -12.88 24.89 -31.49
C GLU A 90 -11.79 25.01 -30.42
N MET A 91 -12.01 25.84 -29.39
CA MET A 91 -11.11 25.97 -28.25
C MET A 91 -11.02 24.67 -27.45
N LEU A 92 -12.13 23.97 -27.22
CA LEU A 92 -12.13 22.67 -26.54
C LEU A 92 -11.45 21.56 -27.40
N ALA A 93 -11.45 21.71 -28.73
CA ALA A 93 -10.79 20.78 -29.64
C ALA A 93 -9.26 21.01 -29.75
N HIS A 94 -8.78 22.22 -29.46
CA HIS A 94 -7.36 22.59 -29.51
C HIS A 94 -6.82 22.94 -28.12
N THR A 95 -6.14 22.01 -27.47
CA THR A 95 -5.45 22.22 -26.18
C THR A 95 -4.15 23.04 -26.33
N VAL A 96 -4.21 24.25 -26.89
CA VAL A 96 -3.10 25.23 -26.87
C VAL A 96 -3.67 26.64 -26.66
N PRO A 97 -3.24 27.41 -25.64
CA PRO A 97 -3.76 28.74 -25.38
C PRO A 97 -3.06 29.77 -26.28
N ASN A 98 -3.79 30.37 -27.22
CA ASN A 98 -3.39 31.64 -27.85
C ASN A 98 -4.18 32.78 -27.21
N ASN A 99 -3.50 33.57 -26.38
CA ASN A 99 -4.00 34.83 -25.82
C ASN A 99 -3.96 35.94 -26.88
N GLU A 100 -5.01 36.08 -27.68
CA GLU A 100 -5.30 37.33 -28.38
C GLU A 100 -6.81 37.63 -28.32
N GLY A 101 -7.20 38.44 -27.34
CA GLY A 101 -8.56 39.00 -27.21
C GLY A 101 -8.53 40.52 -27.36
N VAL A 102 -8.96 41.01 -28.52
CA VAL A 102 -9.31 42.43 -28.73
C VAL A 102 -10.63 42.70 -28.00
N SER A 103 -10.80 43.88 -27.37
CA SER A 103 -12.04 44.29 -26.67
C SER A 103 -13.24 44.32 -27.63
N ILE A 104 -13.97 43.20 -27.73
CA ILE A 104 -15.21 43.07 -28.49
C ILE A 104 -16.38 43.26 -27.54
N ALA A 105 -17.28 44.20 -27.86
CA ALA A 105 -18.55 44.38 -27.16
C ALA A 105 -19.33 43.05 -27.14
N ALA A 106 -19.70 42.57 -25.95
CA ALA A 106 -20.28 41.24 -25.75
C ALA A 106 -21.49 40.98 -26.68
N LEU A 107 -21.30 40.05 -27.63
CA LEU A 107 -22.36 39.37 -28.37
C LEU A 107 -22.47 37.98 -27.73
N PRO A 108 -23.38 37.75 -26.77
CA PRO A 108 -23.28 36.58 -25.92
C PRO A 108 -23.99 35.41 -26.57
N SER A 109 -23.28 34.31 -26.71
CA SER A 109 -23.91 32.99 -26.71
C SER A 109 -23.38 32.15 -25.55
N TYR A 110 -22.09 32.30 -25.18
CA TYR A 110 -21.44 31.54 -24.09
C TYR A 110 -20.57 32.48 -23.23
N CYS A 111 -20.63 32.35 -21.90
CA CYS A 111 -19.79 33.08 -20.95
C CYS A 111 -19.12 32.14 -19.95
N ASN A 112 -17.93 32.54 -19.51
CA ASN A 112 -17.23 31.96 -18.37
C ASN A 112 -17.25 32.98 -17.22
N LEU A 113 -17.79 32.57 -16.07
CA LEU A 113 -17.89 33.39 -14.86
C LEU A 113 -16.89 32.86 -13.83
N ARG A 114 -15.94 33.69 -13.44
CA ARG A 114 -14.95 33.38 -12.40
C ARG A 114 -15.28 34.14 -11.14
N THR A 115 -15.16 33.55 -9.96
CA THR A 115 -15.23 34.35 -8.72
C THR A 115 -14.00 35.24 -8.60
N GLN A 116 -14.14 36.39 -7.93
CA GLN A 116 -13.02 37.30 -7.67
C GLN A 116 -11.90 36.64 -6.83
N GLU A 117 -12.22 35.57 -6.11
CA GLU A 117 -11.25 34.76 -5.35
C GLU A 117 -11.25 33.29 -5.82
N PRO A 118 -10.51 32.97 -6.90
CA PRO A 118 -10.25 31.59 -7.29
C PRO A 118 -8.95 31.14 -6.62
N HIS A 119 -8.94 30.03 -5.89
CA HIS A 119 -7.98 28.92 -6.08
C HIS A 119 -8.40 27.79 -5.14
N CYS A 120 -9.01 26.77 -5.70
CA CYS A 120 -8.85 25.40 -5.19
C CYS A 120 -8.42 24.58 -6.41
N GLU A 121 -7.10 24.49 -6.62
CA GLU A 121 -6.50 23.44 -7.45
C GLU A 121 -6.76 22.11 -6.75
N CYS A 122 -7.81 21.36 -7.17
CA CYS A 122 -7.81 19.90 -7.32
C CYS A 122 -9.22 19.28 -7.48
N THR A 123 -9.26 18.40 -8.48
CA THR A 123 -10.09 17.22 -8.80
C THR A 123 -11.62 17.31 -8.90
N ASP A 124 -12.08 16.62 -9.95
CA ASP A 124 -13.41 16.31 -10.48
C ASP A 124 -14.60 16.42 -9.52
N TYR A 125 -15.69 17.05 -9.97
CA TYR A 125 -17.04 16.47 -10.07
C TYR A 125 -18.02 17.48 -10.70
N ASP A 126 -18.96 16.96 -11.50
CA ASP A 126 -19.83 17.68 -12.42
C ASP A 126 -20.90 18.58 -11.78
N SER A 127 -21.18 19.68 -12.49
CA SER A 127 -22.37 20.52 -12.44
C SER A 127 -22.46 21.56 -11.31
N LEU A 128 -22.71 22.80 -11.70
CA LEU A 128 -22.72 23.98 -10.83
C LEU A 128 -23.89 24.09 -9.83
N ILE A 129 -24.62 23.00 -9.60
CA ILE A 129 -25.45 22.86 -8.39
C ILE A 129 -24.59 22.39 -7.20
N GLN A 130 -23.35 21.93 -7.45
CA GLN A 130 -22.44 21.33 -6.46
C GLN A 130 -21.06 22.01 -6.31
N GLY A 131 -20.85 23.20 -6.87
CA GLY A 131 -19.77 24.09 -6.44
C GLY A 131 -18.67 24.40 -7.45
N LEU A 132 -17.81 25.37 -7.09
CA LEU A 132 -16.66 25.80 -7.89
C LEU A 132 -15.42 24.94 -7.53
N SER A 133 -14.86 24.25 -8.51
CA SER A 133 -13.55 23.57 -8.45
C SER A 133 -12.68 24.18 -9.55
N SER A 134 -11.37 24.41 -9.33
CA SER A 134 -10.52 24.92 -10.41
C SER A 134 -10.20 23.79 -11.39
N VAL A 135 -11.15 23.53 -12.29
CA VAL A 135 -10.90 22.68 -13.45
C VAL A 135 -10.14 23.54 -14.48
N SER A 136 -9.12 22.95 -15.09
CA SER A 136 -8.61 23.34 -16.41
C SER A 136 -9.77 23.66 -17.37
N PRO A 137 -9.61 24.50 -18.41
CA PRO A 137 -10.72 24.96 -19.25
C PRO A 137 -11.41 23.79 -19.96
N GLY A 138 -12.42 23.23 -19.31
CA GLY A 138 -13.24 22.12 -19.78
C GLY A 138 -14.68 22.57 -20.01
N GLU A 139 -15.48 21.74 -20.64
CA GLU A 139 -16.86 22.05 -21.04
C GLU A 139 -17.77 22.45 -19.86
N ALA A 140 -17.49 21.95 -18.64
CA ALA A 140 -18.33 22.14 -17.47
C ALA A 140 -18.30 23.55 -16.83
N CYS A 141 -17.28 24.38 -17.13
CA CYS A 141 -17.19 25.75 -16.59
C CYS A 141 -17.90 26.80 -17.44
N TRP A 142 -18.54 26.39 -18.55
CA TRP A 142 -19.19 27.30 -19.48
C TRP A 142 -20.71 27.35 -19.30
N TRP A 143 -21.26 28.54 -19.52
CA TRP A 143 -22.69 28.83 -19.44
C TRP A 143 -23.19 29.51 -20.70
N THR A 144 -24.37 29.11 -21.18
CA THR A 144 -25.11 29.87 -22.18
C THR A 144 -26.02 30.89 -21.53
N ILE A 145 -26.13 32.06 -22.16
CA ILE A 145 -27.00 33.15 -21.72
C ILE A 145 -28.22 33.19 -22.64
N HIS A 146 -29.40 32.98 -22.07
CA HIS A 146 -30.68 33.10 -22.78
C HIS A 146 -31.54 34.24 -22.19
N PRO A 147 -32.30 34.97 -23.03
CA PRO A 147 -33.22 35.99 -22.56
C PRO A 147 -34.39 35.37 -21.79
N ALA A 148 -34.75 35.94 -20.64
CA ALA A 148 -35.84 35.42 -19.81
C ALA A 148 -37.24 35.63 -20.43
N SER A 149 -37.38 36.54 -21.39
CA SER A 149 -38.67 36.85 -22.04
C SER A 149 -38.49 37.15 -23.53
N LYS A 150 -39.60 37.09 -24.28
CA LYS A 150 -39.66 37.45 -25.71
C LYS A 150 -39.40 38.94 -26.01
N GLN A 151 -39.05 39.77 -25.01
CA GLN A 151 -38.67 41.18 -25.23
C GLN A 151 -37.27 41.34 -25.84
N ARG A 152 -36.43 40.29 -25.78
CA ARG A 152 -35.08 40.24 -26.34
C ARG A 152 -34.93 38.99 -27.19
N SER A 153 -34.15 39.08 -28.25
CA SER A 153 -33.83 37.97 -29.16
C SER A 153 -32.36 37.55 -29.05
N GLU A 154 -32.04 36.35 -29.52
CA GLU A 154 -30.65 35.88 -29.61
C GLU A 154 -29.81 36.80 -30.52
N GLY A 155 -28.58 37.09 -30.10
CA GLY A 155 -27.68 38.01 -30.82
C GLY A 155 -27.84 39.49 -30.44
N GLU A 156 -28.80 39.86 -29.60
CA GLU A 156 -28.90 41.21 -29.03
C GLU A 156 -27.88 41.44 -27.90
N LYS A 157 -27.38 42.67 -27.77
CA LYS A 157 -26.47 43.06 -26.67
C LYS A 157 -27.21 43.06 -25.32
N VAL A 158 -26.65 42.39 -24.32
CA VAL A 158 -27.19 42.36 -22.95
C VAL A 158 -27.01 43.72 -22.27
N ARG A 159 -28.10 44.30 -21.78
CA ARG A 159 -28.10 45.60 -21.10
C ARG A 159 -28.01 45.41 -19.58
N ILE A 160 -27.59 46.47 -18.88
CA ILE A 160 -27.60 46.50 -17.41
C ILE A 160 -29.05 46.38 -16.92
N GLY A 161 -29.32 45.43 -16.02
CA GLY A 161 -30.66 45.17 -15.48
C GLY A 161 -31.57 44.30 -16.34
N ASP A 162 -31.08 43.70 -17.44
CA ASP A 162 -31.84 42.68 -18.17
C ASP A 162 -31.95 41.37 -17.36
N ASP A 163 -33.10 40.68 -17.48
CA ASP A 163 -33.36 39.37 -16.85
C ASP A 163 -32.74 38.23 -17.69
N LEU A 164 -31.87 37.44 -17.06
CA LEU A 164 -31.11 36.38 -17.74
C LEU A 164 -31.45 34.98 -17.23
N ILE A 165 -31.35 34.00 -18.13
CA ILE A 165 -31.37 32.57 -17.84
C ILE A 165 -29.98 32.01 -18.18
N LEU A 166 -29.32 31.39 -17.20
CA LEU A 166 -28.05 30.69 -17.42
C LEU A 166 -28.31 29.19 -17.57
N VAL A 167 -27.73 28.58 -18.60
CA VAL A 167 -27.83 27.12 -18.84
C VAL A 167 -26.42 26.55 -18.96
N SER A 168 -26.14 25.48 -18.22
CA SER A 168 -24.82 24.83 -18.24
C SER A 168 -24.59 24.15 -19.58
N VAL A 169 -23.39 24.29 -20.16
CA VAL A 169 -23.06 23.66 -21.45
C VAL A 169 -22.98 22.14 -21.34
N SER A 170 -22.34 21.61 -20.29
CA SER A 170 -22.16 20.16 -20.13
C SER A 170 -23.42 19.40 -19.72
N THR A 171 -24.27 20.03 -18.89
CA THR A 171 -25.44 19.35 -18.30
C THR A 171 -26.78 19.80 -18.84
N GLU A 172 -26.80 20.88 -19.62
CA GLU A 172 -28.00 21.54 -20.13
C GLU A 172 -29.01 21.92 -19.02
N ARG A 173 -28.54 22.05 -17.77
CA ARG A 173 -29.38 22.41 -16.62
C ARG A 173 -29.45 23.92 -16.43
N TYR A 174 -30.64 24.38 -16.02
CA TYR A 174 -30.95 25.78 -15.78
C TYR A 174 -30.52 26.23 -14.38
N LEU A 175 -30.02 27.47 -14.30
CA LEU A 175 -29.95 28.26 -13.08
C LEU A 175 -31.01 29.37 -13.18
N VAL A 176 -32.12 29.22 -12.45
CA VAL A 176 -33.36 29.98 -12.73
C VAL A 176 -33.36 31.38 -12.12
N SER A 177 -33.48 32.38 -13.03
CA SER A 177 -33.80 33.81 -12.88
C SER A 177 -32.84 34.64 -12.01
N ILE A 178 -31.95 35.35 -12.70
CA ILE A 178 -30.96 36.27 -12.13
C ILE A 178 -31.19 37.69 -12.68
N TYR A 179 -31.42 38.63 -11.78
CA TYR A 179 -31.24 40.06 -11.95
C TYR A 179 -29.73 40.37 -11.86
N GLN A 180 -29.17 40.99 -12.90
CA GLN A 180 -27.76 41.36 -12.90
C GLN A 180 -27.62 42.89 -12.76
N SER A 181 -27.11 43.33 -11.62
CA SER A 181 -26.78 44.74 -11.38
C SER A 181 -25.28 44.88 -11.18
N THR A 182 -24.74 46.00 -11.65
CA THR A 182 -23.33 46.45 -11.72
C THR A 182 -22.50 45.90 -12.88
N SER A 183 -21.88 46.81 -13.63
CA SER A 183 -20.83 46.61 -14.63
C SER A 183 -19.72 47.61 -14.35
N LYS A 184 -18.46 47.17 -14.29
CA LYS A 184 -17.30 48.01 -14.02
C LYS A 184 -16.17 47.65 -14.98
N PRO A 185 -15.73 48.54 -15.89
CA PRO A 185 -14.57 48.27 -16.72
C PRO A 185 -13.28 48.27 -15.89
N ILE A 186 -12.50 47.18 -15.96
CA ILE A 186 -11.12 47.14 -15.43
C ILE A 186 -10.23 47.92 -16.41
N ASN A 187 -10.07 49.23 -16.16
CA ASN A 187 -9.07 50.05 -16.83
C ASN A 187 -7.85 50.22 -15.92
N PRO A 188 -6.62 49.90 -16.37
CA PRO A 188 -5.39 50.05 -15.59
C PRO A 188 -5.08 51.51 -15.17
N SER A 189 -5.75 52.50 -15.79
CA SER A 189 -5.65 53.91 -15.42
C SER A 189 -6.38 54.30 -14.12
N THR A 190 -7.17 53.38 -13.52
CA THR A 190 -7.96 53.64 -12.30
C THR A 190 -7.28 53.24 -10.99
N GLU A 191 -6.11 52.59 -11.03
CA GLU A 191 -5.43 52.02 -9.84
C GLU A 191 -4.99 53.04 -8.78
N ARG A 192 -4.84 54.33 -9.16
CA ARG A 192 -4.37 55.39 -8.24
C ARG A 192 -5.45 55.96 -7.32
N PHE A 193 -6.73 55.66 -7.58
CA PHE A 193 -7.85 56.27 -6.89
C PHE A 193 -8.61 55.25 -6.01
N LEU A 194 -9.20 55.77 -4.93
CA LEU A 194 -10.00 54.96 -4.00
C LEU A 194 -11.37 54.61 -4.64
N CYS A 195 -11.68 53.31 -4.67
CA CYS A 195 -12.98 52.80 -5.06
C CYS A 195 -13.61 52.01 -3.91
N GLY A 196 -14.93 51.83 -3.96
CA GLY A 196 -15.64 50.91 -3.08
C GLY A 196 -15.05 49.50 -3.16
N GLY A 197 -15.09 48.77 -2.04
CA GLY A 197 -14.65 47.36 -1.99
C GLY A 197 -13.13 47.15 -1.90
N HIS A 198 -12.32 48.20 -1.96
CA HIS A 198 -10.88 48.09 -1.80
C HIS A 198 -10.45 47.86 -0.34
N VAL A 199 -9.43 47.01 -0.16
CA VAL A 199 -8.75 46.79 1.11
C VAL A 199 -7.61 47.78 1.26
N MET A 200 -7.55 48.47 2.40
CA MET A 200 -6.55 49.50 2.64
C MET A 200 -6.07 49.58 4.09
N HIS A 201 -4.92 50.21 4.28
CA HIS A 201 -4.41 50.65 5.56
C HIS A 201 -4.72 52.13 5.77
N LEU A 202 -5.17 52.46 6.98
CA LEU A 202 -5.35 53.82 7.45
C LEU A 202 -4.09 54.24 8.20
N CYS A 203 -3.26 55.04 7.56
CA CYS A 203 -1.99 55.50 8.10
C CYS A 203 -2.14 56.90 8.69
N HIS A 204 -1.61 57.10 9.89
CA HIS A 204 -1.53 58.37 10.59
C HIS A 204 -0.08 58.86 10.51
N GLY A 205 0.16 59.99 9.86
CA GLY A 205 1.52 60.45 9.56
C GLY A 205 2.25 59.52 8.57
N HIS A 206 3.56 59.29 8.81
CA HIS A 206 4.40 58.48 7.92
C HIS A 206 4.50 57.00 8.31
N ASP A 207 4.44 56.65 9.61
CA ASP A 207 4.78 55.30 10.10
C ASP A 207 3.73 54.65 11.03
N GLU A 208 2.69 55.38 11.47
CA GLU A 208 1.68 54.83 12.37
C GLU A 208 0.45 54.36 11.57
N SER A 209 -0.15 53.23 11.96
CA SER A 209 -1.38 52.73 11.33
C SER A 209 -2.43 52.39 12.38
N LEU A 210 -3.70 52.44 11.98
CA LEU A 210 -4.81 52.05 12.86
C LEU A 210 -4.83 50.52 13.05
N THR A 211 -4.70 50.07 14.30
CA THR A 211 -4.60 48.64 14.63
C THR A 211 -5.52 48.25 15.80
N ILE A 212 -5.55 46.94 16.09
CA ILE A 212 -6.32 46.29 17.14
C ILE A 212 -5.32 45.46 17.96
N PRO A 213 -5.53 45.26 19.27
CA PRO A 213 -4.69 44.36 20.06
C PRO A 213 -4.59 42.97 19.46
N GLY A 214 -3.40 42.35 19.55
CA GLY A 214 -3.16 40.99 19.06
C GLY A 214 -3.99 39.94 19.80
N SER A 215 -3.99 38.72 19.26
CA SER A 215 -4.86 37.61 19.69
C SER A 215 -4.68 37.15 21.14
N GLU A 216 -3.58 37.51 21.81
CA GLU A 216 -3.34 37.26 23.24
C GLU A 216 -4.14 38.19 24.18
N ALA A 217 -4.71 39.28 23.67
CA ALA A 217 -5.50 40.23 24.47
C ALA A 217 -6.93 39.70 24.73
N SER A 218 -7.55 40.13 25.83
CA SER A 218 -8.94 39.77 26.17
C SER A 218 -9.92 40.16 25.06
N GLU A 219 -11.00 39.40 24.83
CA GLU A 219 -12.04 39.69 23.83
C GLU A 219 -12.59 41.12 23.94
N MET A 220 -12.67 41.67 25.15
CA MET A 220 -13.12 43.05 25.38
C MET A 220 -12.06 44.08 24.99
N GLU A 221 -10.77 43.75 25.12
CA GLU A 221 -9.67 44.62 24.69
C GLU A 221 -9.51 44.62 23.16
N GLN A 222 -9.73 43.48 22.51
CA GLN A 222 -9.72 43.33 21.05
C GLN A 222 -10.85 44.14 20.36
N ARG A 223 -11.85 44.63 21.12
CA ARG A 223 -12.91 45.51 20.58
C ARG A 223 -12.50 46.97 20.46
N TYR A 224 -11.39 47.39 21.08
CA TYR A 224 -10.92 48.79 21.04
C TYR A 224 -9.82 48.99 20.01
N THR A 225 -9.96 50.03 19.18
CA THR A 225 -8.95 50.43 18.20
C THR A 225 -7.84 51.27 18.85
N ARG A 226 -6.59 51.00 18.47
CA ARG A 226 -5.38 51.67 18.97
C ARG A 226 -4.55 52.21 17.79
N LEU A 227 -3.78 53.26 18.07
CA LEU A 227 -2.74 53.82 17.21
C LEU A 227 -1.39 53.62 17.92
N PRO A 228 -0.64 52.55 17.61
CA PRO A 228 0.79 52.49 17.87
C PRO A 228 1.62 52.19 16.61
N VAL A 229 2.92 52.44 16.74
CA VAL A 229 4.00 52.19 15.77
C VAL A 229 3.83 50.81 15.12
N CYS A 230 3.72 50.83 13.78
CA CYS A 230 3.79 49.76 12.80
C CYS A 230 3.36 48.37 13.29
N HIS A 231 2.28 47.81 12.73
CA HIS A 231 2.22 46.54 11.99
C HIS A 231 0.76 46.33 11.56
N PHE A 232 0.60 45.57 10.47
CA PHE A 232 -0.61 45.36 9.67
C PHE A 232 -1.94 45.38 10.45
N ASN A 233 -2.90 46.17 9.96
CA ASN A 233 -4.32 45.81 10.05
C ASN A 233 -5.05 46.39 8.84
N CYS A 234 -5.72 45.52 8.10
CA CYS A 234 -6.45 45.86 6.89
C CYS A 234 -7.89 46.24 7.26
N MET A 235 -8.30 47.45 6.91
CA MET A 235 -9.70 47.87 6.99
C MET A 235 -10.29 47.96 5.59
N LEU A 236 -11.48 47.38 5.43
CA LEU A 236 -12.34 47.54 4.26
C LEU A 236 -13.28 48.70 4.50
N ALA A 237 -13.30 49.68 3.60
CA ALA A 237 -14.38 50.65 3.53
C ALA A 237 -15.45 50.16 2.54
N TYR A 238 -16.65 49.91 3.05
CA TYR A 238 -17.82 49.47 2.31
C TYR A 238 -18.76 50.64 2.02
N VAL A 239 -18.91 51.02 0.76
CA VAL A 239 -19.86 52.06 0.32
C VAL A 239 -20.95 51.40 -0.54
N LEU A 240 -22.21 51.79 -0.35
CA LEU A 240 -23.29 51.46 -1.30
C LEU A 240 -22.98 52.10 -2.67
N TRP A 241 -23.03 51.29 -3.74
CA TRP A 241 -22.27 51.37 -5.00
C TRP A 241 -20.85 50.82 -4.86
N SER A 242 -20.75 49.48 -4.77
CA SER A 242 -19.56 48.77 -4.28
C SER A 242 -18.30 48.86 -5.13
N GLY A 243 -18.35 49.44 -6.33
CA GLY A 243 -17.18 49.53 -7.23
C GLY A 243 -16.88 50.93 -7.78
N SER A 244 -17.67 51.96 -7.46
CA SER A 244 -17.45 53.33 -7.96
C SER A 244 -16.36 54.07 -7.18
N HIS A 245 -15.89 55.20 -7.72
CA HIS A 245 -14.93 56.06 -7.03
C HIS A 245 -15.57 56.68 -5.78
N ILE A 246 -14.89 56.55 -4.64
CA ILE A 246 -15.35 57.14 -3.38
C ILE A 246 -15.07 58.64 -3.42
N ARG A 247 -16.11 59.43 -3.14
CA ARG A 247 -16.05 60.89 -3.07
C ARG A 247 -16.09 61.40 -1.63
N TYR A 248 -15.62 62.62 -1.44
CA TYR A 248 -15.75 63.28 -0.14
C TYR A 248 -17.24 63.47 0.22
N GLY A 249 -17.60 63.15 1.46
CA GLY A 249 -18.96 63.21 1.98
C GLY A 249 -19.85 62.00 1.67
N GLN A 250 -19.36 61.00 0.93
CA GLN A 250 -20.10 59.75 0.69
C GLN A 250 -20.07 58.85 1.93
N ALA A 251 -21.23 58.31 2.33
CA ALA A 251 -21.36 57.49 3.53
C ALA A 251 -21.01 56.02 3.27
N PHE A 252 -20.21 55.42 4.14
CA PHE A 252 -19.72 54.04 4.07
C PHE A 252 -19.56 53.41 5.46
N ARG A 253 -19.40 52.09 5.52
CA ARG A 253 -19.12 51.31 6.73
C ARG A 253 -17.68 50.79 6.71
N LEU A 254 -17.00 50.77 7.84
CA LEU A 254 -15.66 50.18 7.93
C LEU A 254 -15.76 48.77 8.51
N ARG A 255 -15.22 47.77 7.82
CA ARG A 255 -15.13 46.37 8.24
C ARG A 255 -13.68 46.02 8.51
N HIS A 256 -13.41 45.40 9.65
CA HIS A 256 -12.13 44.79 9.94
C HIS A 256 -12.06 43.38 9.34
N LEU A 257 -10.98 43.06 8.62
CA LEU A 257 -10.92 41.84 7.81
C LEU A 257 -10.73 40.56 8.62
N SER A 258 -9.71 40.48 9.50
CA SER A 258 -9.41 39.24 10.23
C SER A 258 -10.49 38.89 11.25
N THR A 259 -11.06 39.88 11.93
CA THR A 259 -12.17 39.64 12.89
C THR A 259 -13.54 39.63 12.24
N GLY A 260 -13.73 40.29 11.09
CA GLY A 260 -15.02 40.39 10.42
C GLY A 260 -16.01 41.40 11.00
N HIS A 261 -15.62 42.14 12.04
CA HIS A 261 -16.46 43.08 12.77
C HIS A 261 -16.50 44.45 12.08
N TYR A 262 -17.53 45.25 12.36
CA TYR A 262 -17.70 46.59 11.82
C TYR A 262 -17.32 47.65 12.85
N LEU A 263 -16.65 48.71 12.43
CA LEU A 263 -16.40 49.86 13.28
C LEU A 263 -17.74 50.58 13.53
N ALA A 264 -18.06 50.79 14.81
CA ALA A 264 -19.32 51.38 15.23
C ALA A 264 -19.09 52.38 16.38
N LEU A 265 -19.95 53.39 16.44
CA LEU A 265 -20.10 54.25 17.61
C LEU A 265 -21.29 53.77 18.45
N THR A 266 -21.02 53.31 19.66
CA THR A 266 -22.03 52.90 20.65
C THR A 266 -22.14 53.92 21.78
N GLU A 267 -23.35 54.10 22.33
CA GLU A 267 -23.59 55.06 23.42
C GLU A 267 -22.86 54.68 24.72
N GLU A 268 -22.67 53.38 24.99
CA GLU A 268 -22.07 52.89 26.24
C GLU A 268 -20.54 52.81 26.22
N HIS A 269 -19.95 52.46 25.07
CA HIS A 269 -18.52 52.11 24.98
C HIS A 269 -17.70 52.98 24.02
N GLY A 270 -18.34 53.97 23.40
CA GLY A 270 -17.70 54.85 22.42
C GLY A 270 -17.40 54.11 21.11
N LEU A 271 -16.17 54.31 20.58
CA LEU A 271 -15.71 53.68 19.34
C LEU A 271 -15.28 52.23 19.61
N VAL A 272 -16.01 51.28 19.03
CA VAL A 272 -15.79 49.83 19.21
C VAL A 272 -15.99 49.06 17.91
N LEU A 273 -15.41 47.87 17.82
CA LEU A 273 -15.77 46.89 16.81
C LEU A 273 -17.00 46.08 17.25
N GLN A 274 -18.01 46.06 16.39
CA GLN A 274 -19.30 45.44 16.63
C GLN A 274 -19.55 44.27 15.67
N GLU A 275 -20.21 43.23 16.16
CA GLU A 275 -20.61 42.07 15.37
C GLU A 275 -21.57 42.45 14.24
N ARG A 276 -21.58 41.63 13.19
CA ARG A 276 -22.41 41.81 11.99
C ARG A 276 -23.89 42.03 12.31
N GLU A 277 -24.46 41.24 13.23
CA GLU A 277 -25.90 41.27 13.53
C GLU A 277 -26.36 42.56 14.23
N LYS A 278 -25.46 43.26 14.93
CA LYS A 278 -25.77 44.47 15.70
C LYS A 278 -25.37 45.76 14.97
N SER A 279 -24.77 45.64 13.78
CA SER A 279 -24.16 46.73 13.03
C SER A 279 -25.15 47.49 12.12
N ASP A 280 -25.98 48.32 12.75
CA ASP A 280 -27.00 49.11 12.06
C ASP A 280 -26.40 50.30 11.27
N THR A 281 -27.15 50.85 10.31
CA THR A 281 -26.67 51.98 9.49
C THR A 281 -26.39 53.23 10.34
N LYS A 282 -27.07 53.44 11.47
CA LYS A 282 -26.90 54.65 12.29
C LYS A 282 -25.57 54.68 13.02
N SER A 283 -25.15 53.55 13.61
CA SER A 283 -23.90 53.46 14.39
C SER A 283 -22.65 53.27 13.53
N THR A 284 -22.80 52.71 12.32
CA THR A 284 -21.66 52.31 11.46
C THR A 284 -21.42 53.21 10.26
N SER A 285 -22.09 54.37 10.18
CA SER A 285 -21.98 55.27 9.03
C SER A 285 -20.85 56.30 9.18
N PHE A 286 -19.82 56.17 8.37
CA PHE A 286 -18.68 57.09 8.29
C PHE A 286 -18.57 57.74 6.92
N CYS A 287 -17.91 58.88 6.81
CA CYS A 287 -17.56 59.49 5.53
C CYS A 287 -16.16 60.14 5.58
N PHE A 288 -15.52 60.25 4.42
CA PHE A 288 -14.27 60.99 4.27
C PHE A 288 -14.55 62.46 3.99
N ARG A 289 -13.74 63.36 4.57
CA ARG A 289 -13.75 64.80 4.32
C ARG A 289 -12.33 65.29 4.02
N ALA A 290 -12.23 66.31 3.17
CA ALA A 290 -10.95 66.94 2.82
C ALA A 290 -10.49 67.95 3.89
N THR A 291 -11.42 68.62 4.56
CA THR A 291 -11.17 69.61 5.62
C THR A 291 -12.20 69.47 6.74
N LYS A 292 -11.89 70.01 7.94
CA LYS A 292 -12.76 70.00 9.12
C LYS A 292 -13.73 71.19 9.20
N GLU A 293 -14.20 71.68 8.06
CA GLU A 293 -15.13 72.82 8.01
C GLU A 293 -16.59 72.40 8.26
N LYS A 294 -17.36 73.25 8.96
CA LYS A 294 -18.80 73.05 9.18
C LYS A 294 -19.56 73.39 7.90
N ILE A 295 -19.83 72.40 7.06
CA ILE A 295 -20.64 72.56 5.84
C ILE A 295 -22.10 72.17 6.12
N GLU A 296 -23.05 72.99 5.67
CA GLU A 296 -24.48 72.69 5.72
C GLU A 296 -24.80 71.37 4.98
N SER A 297 -25.70 70.58 5.57
CA SER A 297 -26.20 69.29 5.10
C SER A 297 -26.98 69.38 3.77
N GLY A 298 -26.29 69.76 2.69
CA GLY A 298 -26.92 70.22 1.45
C GLY A 298 -26.39 69.62 0.15
N THR A 299 -25.31 68.84 0.15
CA THR A 299 -24.95 68.08 -1.07
C THR A 299 -25.84 66.85 -1.14
N LYS A 300 -27.02 66.97 -1.77
CA LYS A 300 -27.84 65.82 -2.15
C LYS A 300 -26.92 64.84 -2.89
N ASN A 301 -26.69 63.67 -2.30
CA ASN A 301 -26.14 62.51 -2.99
C ASN A 301 -27.09 62.22 -4.16
N ARG A 302 -26.82 62.82 -5.32
CA ARG A 302 -27.44 62.37 -6.57
C ARG A 302 -26.90 60.97 -6.79
N ASP A 303 -27.80 60.00 -6.90
CA ASP A 303 -27.45 58.66 -7.33
C ASP A 303 -26.78 58.79 -8.71
N ILE A 304 -25.51 58.37 -8.79
CA ILE A 304 -24.75 58.41 -10.03
C ILE A 304 -24.81 57.02 -10.64
N GLU A 305 -25.36 56.93 -11.84
CA GLU A 305 -25.28 55.74 -12.67
C GLU A 305 -23.94 55.78 -13.42
N GLY A 306 -22.90 55.15 -12.85
CA GLY A 306 -21.55 55.06 -13.43
C GLY A 306 -20.41 55.11 -12.39
N MET A 307 -19.16 55.19 -12.84
CA MET A 307 -17.97 55.22 -11.95
C MET A 307 -17.85 56.47 -11.09
N GLY A 308 -18.51 57.58 -11.45
CA GLY A 308 -18.39 58.86 -10.75
C GLY A 308 -17.04 59.56 -10.96
N VAL A 309 -16.83 60.69 -10.28
CA VAL A 309 -15.60 61.48 -10.35
C VAL A 309 -14.57 60.94 -9.34
N ALA A 310 -13.32 60.74 -9.80
CA ALA A 310 -12.23 60.23 -8.98
C ALA A 310 -11.56 61.36 -8.17
N GLU A 311 -11.87 61.46 -6.87
CA GLU A 311 -11.40 62.55 -5.98
C GLU A 311 -10.25 62.12 -5.05
N ILE A 312 -10.33 60.92 -4.46
CA ILE A 312 -9.40 60.46 -3.41
C ILE A 312 -8.29 59.59 -4.02
N LYS A 313 -7.03 59.94 -3.78
CA LYS A 313 -5.83 59.22 -4.24
C LYS A 313 -5.12 58.50 -3.10
N TYR A 314 -4.60 57.30 -3.37
CA TYR A 314 -3.73 56.58 -2.44
C TYR A 314 -2.39 57.32 -2.26
N GLY A 315 -1.88 57.38 -1.03
CA GLY A 315 -0.61 58.02 -0.65
C GLY A 315 -0.64 59.56 -0.61
N ASP A 316 -1.32 60.20 -1.57
CA ASP A 316 -1.29 61.65 -1.75
C ASP A 316 -2.41 62.40 -1.02
N SER A 317 -3.57 61.78 -0.82
CA SER A 317 -4.72 62.43 -0.20
C SER A 317 -4.71 62.28 1.31
N ALA A 318 -4.78 63.41 2.04
CA ALA A 318 -5.06 63.42 3.46
C ALA A 318 -6.59 63.44 3.68
N CYS A 319 -7.12 62.39 4.27
CA CYS A 319 -8.55 62.22 4.52
C CYS A 319 -8.86 62.31 6.02
N PHE A 320 -9.90 63.05 6.37
CA PHE A 320 -10.46 63.07 7.73
C PHE A 320 -11.71 62.19 7.78
N VAL A 321 -11.79 61.29 8.77
CA VAL A 321 -12.94 60.41 8.97
C VAL A 321 -13.94 61.07 9.91
N MET A 322 -15.20 61.16 9.49
CA MET A 322 -16.30 61.72 10.29
C MET A 322 -17.45 60.73 10.38
N HIS A 323 -18.06 60.60 11.56
CA HIS A 323 -19.28 59.83 11.75
C HIS A 323 -20.50 60.63 11.24
N VAL A 324 -21.30 60.05 10.34
CA VAL A 324 -22.33 60.79 9.58
C VAL A 324 -23.49 61.23 10.48
N ALA A 325 -23.93 60.37 11.41
CA ALA A 325 -25.09 60.68 12.25
C ALA A 325 -24.78 61.66 13.39
N THR A 326 -23.57 61.61 13.96
CA THR A 326 -23.18 62.47 15.10
C THR A 326 -22.33 63.67 14.70
N GLY A 327 -21.71 63.64 13.52
CA GLY A 327 -20.77 64.68 13.07
C GLY A 327 -19.44 64.70 13.83
N LEU A 328 -19.13 63.66 14.63
CA LEU A 328 -17.87 63.56 15.38
C LEU A 328 -16.72 63.12 14.46
N TRP A 329 -15.52 63.67 14.72
CA TRP A 329 -14.30 63.39 13.99
C TRP A 329 -13.49 62.28 14.65
N LEU A 330 -12.90 61.39 13.85
CA LEU A 330 -11.94 60.40 14.33
C LEU A 330 -10.65 61.09 14.76
N SER A 331 -10.28 60.90 16.02
CA SER A 331 -9.05 61.43 16.62
C SER A 331 -8.51 60.41 17.63
N TYR A 332 -7.49 60.78 18.39
CA TYR A 332 -6.85 59.90 19.37
C TYR A 332 -6.87 60.49 20.77
N GLN A 333 -6.96 59.63 21.78
CA GLN A 333 -6.81 59.99 23.18
C GLN A 333 -5.33 59.91 23.56
N ALA A 334 -4.77 61.02 24.03
CA ALA A 334 -3.38 61.07 24.51
C ALA A 334 -3.17 60.11 25.68
N PRO A 335 -2.05 59.36 25.73
CA PRO A 335 -1.78 58.40 26.79
C PRO A 335 -1.56 59.11 28.14
N ASP A 336 -2.02 58.49 29.24
CA ASP A 336 -1.81 59.00 30.59
C ASP A 336 -0.32 59.20 30.90
N ALA A 337 0.04 60.35 31.48
CA ALA A 337 1.43 60.75 31.76
C ALA A 337 2.22 59.80 32.69
N LYS A 338 1.54 58.85 33.37
CA LYS A 338 2.16 57.80 34.19
C LYS A 338 2.49 56.52 33.40
N ALA A 339 1.79 56.23 32.31
CA ALA A 339 1.95 55.01 31.52
C ALA A 339 3.08 55.11 30.47
N SER A 340 3.51 56.32 30.13
CA SER A 340 4.54 56.60 29.11
C SER A 340 5.98 56.19 29.50
N ARG A 341 6.25 55.81 30.77
CA ARG A 341 7.61 55.49 31.25
C ARG A 341 7.99 54.00 31.22
N ILE A 342 7.05 53.08 30.94
CA ILE A 342 7.27 51.63 31.17
C ILE A 342 7.05 50.75 29.92
N GLY A 343 6.62 51.29 28.78
CA GLY A 343 6.43 50.46 27.57
C GLY A 343 6.01 51.24 26.32
N PRO A 344 5.76 50.54 25.19
CA PRO A 344 5.41 51.17 23.92
C PRO A 344 4.15 52.03 24.06
N LEU A 345 4.23 53.26 23.55
CA LEU A 345 3.15 54.26 23.56
C LEU A 345 1.97 53.76 22.72
N LYS A 346 0.88 53.33 23.38
CA LYS A 346 -0.37 52.97 22.73
C LYS A 346 -1.35 54.13 22.86
N ARG A 347 -1.70 54.80 21.76
CA ARG A 347 -2.79 55.80 21.71
C ARG A 347 -4.10 55.06 21.44
N ARG A 348 -5.21 55.48 22.03
CA ARG A 348 -6.54 54.89 21.78
C ARG A 348 -7.30 55.78 20.81
N ALA A 349 -7.90 55.23 19.76
CA ALA A 349 -8.73 56.02 18.85
C ALA A 349 -10.09 56.34 19.50
N CYS A 350 -10.58 57.56 19.30
CA CYS A 350 -11.86 58.04 19.82
C CYS A 350 -12.53 59.01 18.85
N LEU A 351 -13.85 59.20 18.98
CA LEU A 351 -14.59 60.21 18.22
C LEU A 351 -14.73 61.49 19.07
N HIS A 352 -14.24 62.62 18.55
CA HIS A 352 -14.24 63.92 19.24
C HIS A 352 -14.93 65.01 18.41
N ALA A 353 -15.48 66.05 19.06
CA ALA A 353 -16.25 67.09 18.37
C ALA A 353 -15.40 68.00 17.46
N GLU A 354 -14.13 68.25 17.84
CA GLU A 354 -13.21 69.11 17.08
C GLU A 354 -12.02 68.32 16.48
N GLY A 355 -11.61 67.22 17.13
CA GLY A 355 -10.40 66.45 16.84
C GLY A 355 -9.09 67.26 16.89
N HIS A 356 -7.94 66.60 16.74
CA HIS A 356 -6.62 67.23 16.70
C HIS A 356 -6.24 67.72 15.27
N MET A 357 -5.25 68.59 15.16
CA MET A 357 -4.83 69.15 13.85
C MET A 357 -4.09 68.12 12.97
N ASP A 358 -3.50 67.11 13.58
CA ASP A 358 -2.72 66.05 12.95
C ASP A 358 -3.56 64.80 12.61
N ASP A 359 -4.88 64.84 12.76
CA ASP A 359 -5.80 63.72 12.45
C ASP A 359 -5.85 63.30 10.96
N GLY A 360 -5.05 63.92 10.09
CA GLY A 360 -5.02 63.59 8.66
C GLY A 360 -4.55 62.15 8.44
N LEU A 361 -5.41 61.33 7.83
CA LEU A 361 -5.07 59.95 7.49
C LEU A 361 -4.68 59.82 6.03
N THR A 362 -3.52 59.20 5.78
CA THR A 362 -3.11 58.79 4.44
C THR A 362 -3.61 57.37 4.18
N LEU A 363 -4.07 57.13 2.95
CA LEU A 363 -4.62 55.83 2.55
C LEU A 363 -3.56 55.05 1.77
N GLN A 364 -3.25 53.84 2.22
CA GLN A 364 -2.36 52.92 1.49
C GLN A 364 -3.13 51.69 1.04
N ARG A 365 -3.02 51.34 -0.25
CA ARG A 365 -3.66 50.14 -0.81
C ARG A 365 -2.93 48.89 -0.35
N CYS A 366 -3.69 47.89 0.12
CA CYS A 366 -3.18 46.57 0.48
C CYS A 366 -2.94 45.73 -0.79
N GLN A 367 -1.92 44.86 -0.81
CA GLN A 367 -1.72 43.93 -1.92
C GLN A 367 -2.88 42.93 -1.96
N HIS A 368 -3.31 42.53 -3.16
CA HIS A 368 -4.45 41.61 -3.30
C HIS A 368 -4.19 40.26 -2.61
N GLU A 369 -2.94 39.77 -2.65
CA GLU A 369 -2.53 38.53 -1.97
C GLU A 369 -2.63 38.61 -0.45
N GLU A 370 -2.30 39.76 0.15
CA GLU A 370 -2.42 39.98 1.60
C GLU A 370 -3.89 40.04 2.03
N ALA A 371 -4.71 40.80 1.30
CA ALA A 371 -6.15 40.87 1.55
C ALA A 371 -6.81 39.48 1.54
N ARG A 372 -6.41 38.65 0.58
CA ARG A 372 -6.85 37.26 0.46
C ARG A 372 -6.37 36.41 1.65
N ALA A 373 -5.10 36.49 2.02
CA ALA A 373 -4.55 35.74 3.14
C ALA A 373 -5.29 36.05 4.44
N VAL A 374 -5.65 37.31 4.70
CA VAL A 374 -6.41 37.70 5.89
C VAL A 374 -7.82 37.11 5.90
N ARG A 375 -8.48 36.99 4.75
CA ARG A 375 -9.79 36.31 4.66
C ARG A 375 -9.68 34.83 4.97
N ILE A 376 -8.66 34.16 4.43
CA ILE A 376 -8.36 32.74 4.74
C ILE A 376 -8.15 32.58 6.25
N ILE A 377 -7.31 33.42 6.87
CA ILE A 377 -7.06 33.39 8.32
C ILE A 377 -8.37 33.46 9.10
N ARG A 378 -9.26 34.39 8.75
CA ARG A 378 -10.55 34.50 9.43
C ARG A 378 -11.36 33.21 9.36
N ASN A 379 -11.49 32.62 8.18
CA ASN A 379 -12.26 31.39 7.98
C ASN A 379 -11.64 30.25 8.80
N THR A 380 -10.31 30.12 8.76
CA THR A 380 -9.59 29.11 9.54
C THR A 380 -9.74 29.33 11.04
N THR A 381 -9.67 30.57 11.53
CA THR A 381 -9.87 30.90 12.96
C THR A 381 -11.27 30.52 13.42
N VAL A 382 -12.31 30.79 12.63
CA VAL A 382 -13.69 30.40 12.96
C VAL A 382 -13.81 28.88 13.04
N LEU A 383 -13.25 28.15 12.05
CA LEU A 383 -13.27 26.68 12.03
C LEU A 383 -12.54 26.07 13.23
N PHE A 384 -11.33 26.54 13.52
CA PHE A 384 -10.55 26.05 14.66
C PHE A 384 -11.22 26.41 15.99
N SER A 385 -11.81 27.60 16.12
CA SER A 385 -12.54 27.98 17.34
C SER A 385 -13.77 27.10 17.55
N HIS A 386 -14.52 26.81 16.49
CA HIS A 386 -15.65 25.88 16.54
C HIS A 386 -15.18 24.48 16.96
N PHE A 387 -14.09 24.00 16.35
CA PHE A 387 -13.49 22.71 16.66
C PHE A 387 -12.98 22.60 18.10
N ILE A 388 -12.34 23.65 18.64
CA ILE A 388 -11.88 23.71 20.04
C ILE A 388 -13.06 23.64 21.01
N ASN A 389 -14.21 24.22 20.65
CA ASN A 389 -15.42 24.22 21.46
C ASN A 389 -16.17 22.88 21.44
N ILE A 390 -15.90 21.99 20.47
CA ILE A 390 -16.39 20.60 20.49
C ILE A 390 -15.88 19.96 21.80
N GLY A 391 -16.84 19.55 22.64
CA GLY A 391 -16.57 18.91 23.93
C GLY A 391 -16.22 19.83 25.11
N ARG A 392 -16.46 21.15 25.05
CA ARG A 392 -16.36 22.02 26.24
C ARG A 392 -17.56 21.88 27.19
N ASP A 393 -18.77 21.67 26.67
CA ASP A 393 -19.99 21.51 27.48
C ASP A 393 -20.83 20.32 27.01
N LYS A 394 -21.13 19.40 27.94
CA LYS A 394 -22.05 18.27 27.70
C LYS A 394 -23.53 18.70 27.56
N ASN A 395 -23.84 19.96 27.82
CA ASN A 395 -25.21 20.48 27.97
C ASN A 395 -25.64 21.48 26.88
N VAL A 396 -24.79 21.75 25.88
CA VAL A 396 -25.12 22.60 24.75
C VAL A 396 -25.07 21.74 23.50
N GLU A 397 -26.18 21.59 22.79
CA GLU A 397 -26.21 21.08 21.41
C GLU A 397 -25.45 22.11 20.53
N VAL A 398 -24.13 22.06 20.56
CA VAL A 398 -23.30 22.76 19.58
C VAL A 398 -23.44 21.97 18.30
N SER A 399 -23.99 22.60 17.25
CA SER A 399 -24.07 21.99 15.91
C SER A 399 -22.68 21.54 15.49
N LEU A 400 -22.45 20.23 15.39
CA LEU A 400 -21.18 19.67 14.93
C LEU A 400 -20.85 20.23 13.54
N PRO A 401 -19.60 20.64 13.27
CA PRO A 401 -19.21 21.07 11.94
C PRO A 401 -19.32 19.89 10.97
N ASN A 402 -19.54 20.19 9.69
CA ASN A 402 -19.45 19.18 8.66
C ASN A 402 -17.98 18.72 8.56
N PHE A 403 -17.72 17.45 8.87
CA PHE A 403 -16.35 16.91 8.89
C PHE A 403 -15.70 16.90 7.50
N ASP A 404 -16.50 16.79 6.43
CA ASP A 404 -16.00 16.89 5.06
C ASP A 404 -15.48 18.31 4.73
N GLU A 405 -16.15 19.35 5.25
CA GLU A 405 -15.72 20.75 5.11
C GLU A 405 -14.41 21.01 5.89
N VAL A 406 -14.26 20.38 7.05
CA VAL A 406 -13.03 20.46 7.85
C VAL A 406 -11.87 19.75 7.16
N LEU A 407 -12.09 18.57 6.61
CA LEU A 407 -11.06 17.85 5.84
C LEU A 407 -10.64 18.67 4.61
N GLN A 408 -11.62 19.17 3.85
CA GLN A 408 -11.35 19.96 2.64
C GLN A 408 -10.62 21.28 2.94
N THR A 409 -11.00 21.99 4.01
CA THR A 409 -10.26 23.20 4.43
C THR A 409 -8.83 22.90 4.83
N LEU A 410 -8.57 21.80 5.53
CA LEU A 410 -7.21 21.41 5.90
C LEU A 410 -6.36 21.07 4.68
N ASP A 411 -6.91 20.32 3.71
CA ASP A 411 -6.22 19.99 2.46
C ASP A 411 -5.94 21.25 1.63
N ASP A 412 -6.93 22.13 1.47
CA ASP A 412 -6.75 23.40 0.74
C ASP A 412 -5.68 24.29 1.40
N LEU A 413 -5.61 24.31 2.74
CA LEU A 413 -4.57 25.04 3.47
C LEU A 413 -3.18 24.41 3.30
N ILE A 414 -3.08 23.07 3.27
CA ILE A 414 -1.80 22.39 3.03
C ILE A 414 -1.29 22.72 1.62
N GLU A 415 -2.17 22.68 0.62
CA GLU A 415 -1.81 23.05 -0.76
C GLU A 415 -1.44 24.55 -0.84
N TYR A 416 -2.17 25.43 -0.15
CA TYR A 416 -1.85 26.86 -0.08
C TYR A 416 -0.43 27.11 0.45
N PHE A 417 0.04 26.32 1.42
CA PHE A 417 1.40 26.43 1.99
C PHE A 417 2.42 25.48 1.38
N LYS A 418 2.11 24.85 0.24
CA LYS A 418 3.02 23.95 -0.44
C LYS A 418 4.26 24.68 -0.93
N GLN A 419 5.39 23.98 -0.86
CA GLN A 419 6.64 24.51 -1.39
C GLN A 419 6.65 24.44 -2.92
N PRO A 420 7.27 25.41 -3.61
CA PRO A 420 7.40 25.39 -5.06
C PRO A 420 8.24 24.19 -5.52
N ASP A 421 7.88 23.63 -6.66
CA ASP A 421 8.52 22.45 -7.24
C ASP A 421 10.02 22.66 -7.47
N SER A 422 10.78 21.56 -7.42
CA SER A 422 12.23 21.59 -7.63
C SER A 422 12.62 21.96 -9.06
N GLU A 423 11.76 21.66 -10.03
CA GLU A 423 12.00 21.82 -11.47
C GLU A 423 11.75 23.25 -11.99
N LEU A 424 11.20 24.14 -11.15
CA LEU A 424 10.95 25.54 -11.53
C LEU A 424 12.26 26.32 -11.70
N GLU A 425 12.22 27.34 -12.55
CA GLU A 425 13.34 28.26 -12.72
C GLU A 425 13.70 28.94 -11.38
N HIS A 426 14.99 29.15 -11.14
CA HIS A 426 15.48 29.65 -9.85
C HIS A 426 14.84 30.99 -9.46
N GLU A 427 14.66 31.91 -10.40
CA GLU A 427 14.09 33.24 -10.14
C GLU A 427 12.60 33.16 -9.74
N GLU A 428 11.82 32.39 -10.49
CA GLU A 428 10.41 32.12 -10.19
C GLU A 428 10.26 31.44 -8.83
N LYS A 429 11.09 30.42 -8.56
CA LYS A 429 11.13 29.71 -7.29
C LYS A 429 11.44 30.64 -6.11
N GLN A 430 12.43 31.52 -6.23
CA GLN A 430 12.78 32.48 -5.17
C GLN A 430 11.63 33.47 -4.91
N THR A 431 10.91 33.88 -5.95
CA THR A 431 9.76 34.78 -5.82
C THR A 431 8.61 34.09 -5.08
N LEU A 432 8.30 32.84 -5.43
CA LEU A 432 7.29 32.02 -4.76
C LEU A 432 7.67 31.69 -3.30
N LEU A 433 8.95 31.47 -3.00
CA LEU A 433 9.41 31.26 -1.63
C LEU A 433 9.25 32.52 -0.77
N ARG A 434 9.52 33.71 -1.33
CA ARG A 434 9.31 34.99 -0.61
C ARG A 434 7.84 35.24 -0.32
N SER A 435 6.95 34.97 -1.29
CA SER A 435 5.51 35.10 -1.05
C SER A 435 5.01 34.07 -0.05
N LEU A 436 5.52 32.83 -0.08
CA LEU A 436 5.20 31.79 0.91
C LEU A 436 5.60 32.19 2.33
N ILE A 437 6.83 32.67 2.55
CA ILE A 437 7.30 33.11 3.88
C ILE A 437 6.44 34.25 4.40
N LYS A 438 6.11 35.23 3.54
CA LYS A 438 5.23 36.36 3.89
C LYS A 438 3.85 35.88 4.35
N ARG A 439 3.26 34.90 3.65
CA ARG A 439 1.99 34.27 4.04
C ARG A 439 2.10 33.53 5.37
N GLN A 440 3.18 32.79 5.60
CA GLN A 440 3.43 32.11 6.89
C GLN A 440 3.56 33.10 8.05
N ASP A 441 4.22 34.24 7.83
CA ASP A 441 4.38 35.28 8.85
C ASP A 441 3.03 35.95 9.19
N LEU A 442 2.16 36.18 8.22
CA LEU A 442 0.79 36.70 8.46
C LEU A 442 -0.03 35.76 9.38
N PHE A 443 0.03 34.45 9.15
CA PHE A 443 -0.66 33.47 9.99
C PHE A 443 -0.08 33.42 11.41
N LYS A 444 1.22 33.64 11.53
CA LYS A 444 1.90 33.71 12.82
C LYS A 444 1.45 34.93 13.63
N GLU A 445 1.36 36.10 13.01
CA GLU A 445 0.93 37.35 13.68
C GLU A 445 -0.48 37.25 14.27
N GLU A 446 -1.39 36.54 13.58
CA GLU A 446 -2.75 36.29 14.05
C GLU A 446 -2.84 35.14 15.09
N GLY A 447 -1.71 34.52 15.47
CA GLY A 447 -1.64 33.49 16.50
C GLY A 447 -2.15 32.11 16.06
N MET A 448 -2.19 31.84 14.74
CA MET A 448 -2.74 30.58 14.19
C MET A 448 -1.98 29.33 14.66
N LEU A 449 -0.67 29.43 14.90
CA LEU A 449 0.12 28.32 15.42
C LEU A 449 -0.36 27.88 16.81
N ALA A 450 -0.75 28.82 17.67
CA ALA A 450 -1.26 28.52 19.00
C ALA A 450 -2.63 27.82 18.93
N LEU A 451 -3.53 28.32 18.07
CA LEU A 451 -4.84 27.69 17.83
C LEU A 451 -4.69 26.26 17.29
N LEU A 452 -3.77 26.04 16.36
CA LEU A 452 -3.52 24.72 15.77
C LEU A 452 -2.98 23.73 16.81
N VAL A 453 -2.04 24.16 17.67
CA VAL A 453 -1.56 23.33 18.79
C VAL A 453 -2.69 23.00 19.76
N MET A 454 -3.56 23.97 20.06
CA MET A 454 -4.74 23.73 20.91
C MET A 454 -5.70 22.70 20.29
N CYS A 455 -5.97 22.76 18.98
CA CYS A 455 -6.75 21.75 18.26
C CYS A 455 -6.13 20.35 18.40
N ILE A 456 -4.82 20.25 18.20
CA ILE A 456 -4.09 18.97 18.33
C ILE A 456 -4.16 18.44 19.76
N ASP A 457 -3.97 19.27 20.78
CA ASP A 457 -4.04 18.83 22.18
C ASP A 457 -5.42 18.33 22.57
N ARG A 458 -6.48 18.95 22.07
CA ARG A 458 -7.86 18.50 22.29
C ARG A 458 -8.10 17.14 21.65
N LEU A 459 -7.66 16.92 20.42
CA LEU A 459 -7.76 15.62 19.75
C LEU A 459 -6.90 14.54 20.42
N ASN A 460 -5.79 14.92 21.02
CA ASN A 460 -4.90 14.02 21.75
C ASN A 460 -5.45 13.54 23.09
N LEU A 461 -6.54 14.13 23.61
CA LEU A 461 -7.24 13.61 24.80
C LEU A 461 -7.94 12.27 24.52
N TYR A 462 -8.25 11.98 23.25
CA TYR A 462 -8.93 10.75 22.85
C TYR A 462 -7.93 9.67 22.49
N ASN A 463 -8.01 8.51 23.14
CA ASN A 463 -7.04 7.43 22.98
C ASN A 463 -7.27 6.58 21.71
N SER A 464 -8.50 6.52 21.21
CA SER A 464 -8.89 5.73 20.04
C SER A 464 -9.94 6.44 19.20
N ALA A 465 -10.00 6.09 17.91
CA ALA A 465 -11.04 6.54 16.98
C ALA A 465 -12.46 6.23 17.50
N ALA A 466 -12.65 5.07 18.14
CA ALA A 466 -13.94 4.69 18.73
C ALA A 466 -14.35 5.61 19.89
N HIS A 467 -13.42 5.98 20.78
CA HIS A 467 -13.69 6.89 21.90
C HIS A 467 -14.05 8.31 21.43
N PHE A 468 -13.46 8.76 20.32
CA PHE A 468 -13.87 10.00 19.68
C PHE A 468 -15.24 9.87 19.01
N GLY A 469 -15.49 8.74 18.34
CA GLY A 469 -16.75 8.45 17.68
C GLY A 469 -17.96 8.37 18.62
N GLU A 470 -17.76 7.90 19.87
CA GLU A 470 -18.81 7.93 20.90
C GLU A 470 -19.24 9.35 21.30
N HIS A 471 -18.34 10.34 21.17
CA HIS A 471 -18.61 11.72 21.56
C HIS A 471 -19.11 12.59 20.40
N ALA A 472 -18.58 12.38 19.20
CA ALA A 472 -18.82 13.23 18.04
C ALA A 472 -19.58 12.54 16.89
N GLY A 473 -19.88 11.23 17.02
CA GLY A 473 -20.53 10.41 15.99
C GLY A 473 -19.59 9.45 15.27
N GLU A 474 -20.12 8.36 14.71
CA GLU A 474 -19.35 7.29 14.08
C GLU A 474 -18.50 7.80 12.89
N GLU A 475 -19.07 8.67 12.05
CA GLU A 475 -18.39 9.32 10.92
C GLU A 475 -17.19 10.16 11.39
N ALA A 476 -17.34 10.87 12.52
CA ALA A 476 -16.27 11.66 13.13
C ALA A 476 -15.14 10.77 13.64
N GLY A 477 -15.48 9.61 14.21
CA GLY A 477 -14.52 8.58 14.63
C GLY A 477 -13.66 8.08 13.48
N ALA A 478 -14.28 7.82 12.31
CA ALA A 478 -13.57 7.39 11.11
C ALA A 478 -12.61 8.46 10.57
N ALA A 479 -13.02 9.73 10.59
CA ALA A 479 -12.22 10.86 10.12
C ALA A 479 -11.09 11.28 11.08
N TRP A 480 -11.16 10.90 12.36
CA TRP A 480 -10.26 11.35 13.43
C TRP A 480 -8.76 11.19 13.09
N LYS A 481 -8.36 10.02 12.61
CA LYS A 481 -6.96 9.75 12.25
C LYS A 481 -6.48 10.63 11.08
N ASN A 482 -7.35 10.83 10.09
CA ASN A 482 -7.03 11.66 8.93
C ASN A 482 -6.89 13.13 9.34
N ILE A 483 -7.85 13.66 10.11
CA ILE A 483 -7.79 15.03 10.65
C ILE A 483 -6.50 15.25 11.45
N LEU A 484 -6.15 14.30 12.33
CA LEU A 484 -4.92 14.41 13.13
C LEU A 484 -3.66 14.45 12.25
N ASN A 485 -3.60 13.63 11.21
CA ASN A 485 -2.47 13.65 10.26
C ASN A 485 -2.40 14.95 9.47
N LEU A 486 -3.53 15.45 8.95
CA LEU A 486 -3.60 16.72 8.22
C LEU A 486 -3.21 17.90 9.10
N LEU A 487 -3.60 17.92 10.39
CA LEU A 487 -3.19 18.97 11.32
C LEU A 487 -1.66 18.99 11.54
N TYR A 488 -1.01 17.82 11.67
CA TYR A 488 0.45 17.78 11.77
C TYR A 488 1.15 18.13 10.45
N GLN A 489 0.57 17.76 9.31
CA GLN A 489 1.09 18.17 7.99
C GLN A 489 0.96 19.68 7.78
N LEU A 490 -0.19 20.27 8.15
CA LEU A 490 -0.39 21.72 8.12
C LEU A 490 0.60 22.44 9.04
N LEU A 491 0.84 21.90 10.24
CA LEU A 491 1.88 22.41 11.14
C LEU A 491 3.27 22.35 10.49
N ALA A 492 3.60 21.27 9.79
CA ALA A 492 4.85 21.15 9.07
C ALA A 492 4.95 22.20 7.95
N SER A 493 3.91 22.38 7.14
CA SER A 493 3.86 23.36 6.04
C SER A 493 3.98 24.81 6.53
N LEU A 494 3.46 25.14 7.71
CA LEU A 494 3.60 26.49 8.32
C LEU A 494 5.01 26.79 8.86
N ILE A 495 5.78 25.75 9.18
CA ILE A 495 7.11 25.87 9.79
C ILE A 495 8.22 25.72 8.74
N LYS A 496 8.02 24.88 7.73
CA LYS A 496 9.03 24.51 6.74
C LYS A 496 9.55 25.73 5.98
N GLY A 497 10.86 25.93 6.00
CA GLY A 497 11.55 27.02 5.30
C GLY A 497 11.51 28.39 6.02
N ASN A 498 10.86 28.50 7.20
CA ASN A 498 10.82 29.74 7.97
C ASN A 498 11.50 29.56 9.35
N ARG A 499 12.73 30.07 9.45
CA ARG A 499 13.53 30.02 10.68
C ARG A 499 12.87 30.71 11.88
N ASN A 500 12.12 31.80 11.67
CA ASN A 500 11.45 32.52 12.76
C ASN A 500 10.33 31.69 13.40
N ASN A 501 9.61 30.90 12.59
CA ASN A 501 8.58 30.00 13.09
C ASN A 501 9.20 28.78 13.81
N CYS A 502 10.27 28.22 13.24
CA CYS A 502 11.01 27.11 13.84
C CYS A 502 11.58 27.46 15.22
N THR A 503 12.17 28.65 15.37
CA THR A 503 12.75 29.10 16.64
C THR A 503 11.70 29.32 17.72
N GLN A 504 10.54 29.88 17.38
CA GLN A 504 9.43 30.02 18.33
C GLN A 504 8.92 28.64 18.78
N PHE A 505 8.74 27.71 17.83
CA PHE A 505 8.22 26.37 18.12
C PHE A 505 9.25 25.48 18.85
N SER A 506 10.55 25.76 18.73
CA SER A 506 11.60 24.98 19.41
C SER A 506 11.42 24.87 20.93
N ARG A 507 10.74 25.84 21.56
CA ARG A 507 10.39 25.83 22.99
C ARG A 507 9.37 24.75 23.36
N ASN A 508 8.57 24.30 22.38
CA ASN A 508 7.53 23.27 22.55
C ASN A 508 8.02 21.88 22.07
N LEU A 509 9.33 21.66 21.96
CA LEU A 509 9.87 20.39 21.46
C LEU A 509 9.56 19.21 22.39
N ASP A 510 9.58 19.42 23.71
CA ASP A 510 9.21 18.41 24.70
C ASP A 510 7.75 17.97 24.51
N TRP A 511 6.86 18.93 24.22
CA TRP A 511 5.45 18.65 23.89
C TRP A 511 5.36 17.76 22.65
N LEU A 512 6.06 18.09 21.56
CA LEU A 512 6.00 17.33 20.31
C LEU A 512 6.55 15.90 20.48
N VAL A 513 7.68 15.77 21.16
CA VAL A 513 8.32 14.47 21.43
C VAL A 513 7.47 13.61 22.36
N SER A 514 6.77 14.19 23.34
CA SER A 514 5.87 13.44 24.21
C SER A 514 4.71 12.76 23.45
N LYS A 515 4.30 13.30 22.30
CA LYS A 515 3.23 12.73 21.48
C LYS A 515 3.71 11.64 20.52
N LEU A 516 5.02 11.48 20.31
CA LEU A 516 5.60 10.46 19.41
C LEU A 516 5.25 9.04 19.81
N GLU A 517 4.93 8.77 21.08
CA GLU A 517 4.58 7.41 21.53
C GLU A 517 3.32 6.84 20.85
N ARG A 518 2.50 7.70 20.22
CA ARG A 518 1.30 7.30 19.50
C ARG A 518 1.62 6.90 18.06
N LEU A 519 1.18 5.70 17.68
CA LEU A 519 1.51 5.09 16.38
C LEU A 519 0.78 5.75 15.19
N GLU A 520 -0.38 6.36 15.41
CA GLU A 520 -1.27 6.76 14.32
C GLU A 520 -0.84 8.02 13.57
N SER A 521 -0.06 8.90 14.20
CA SER A 521 0.37 10.20 13.68
C SER A 521 1.88 10.37 13.60
N SER A 522 2.64 9.28 13.76
CA SER A 522 4.11 9.33 13.79
C SER A 522 4.73 9.92 12.52
N SER A 523 4.14 9.69 11.35
CA SER A 523 4.64 10.27 10.08
C SER A 523 4.60 11.80 10.06
N GLY A 524 3.47 12.40 10.46
CA GLY A 524 3.32 13.87 10.49
C GLY A 524 4.19 14.49 11.58
N ILE A 525 4.26 13.88 12.76
CA ILE A 525 5.10 14.36 13.87
C ILE A 525 6.59 14.32 13.49
N LEU A 526 7.05 13.23 12.86
CA LEU A 526 8.43 13.11 12.39
C LEU A 526 8.78 14.16 11.34
N GLU A 527 7.83 14.51 10.48
CA GLU A 527 8.02 15.56 9.48
C GLU A 527 8.16 16.95 10.12
N VAL A 528 7.31 17.28 11.09
CA VAL A 528 7.43 18.52 11.89
C VAL A 528 8.78 18.57 12.60
N LEU A 529 9.20 17.48 13.26
CA LEU A 529 10.50 17.38 13.92
C LEU A 529 11.65 17.60 12.93
N HIS A 530 11.59 16.93 11.78
CA HIS A 530 12.61 17.05 10.75
C HIS A 530 12.75 18.51 10.25
N CYS A 531 11.63 19.19 9.99
CA CYS A 531 11.63 20.60 9.59
C CYS A 531 12.28 21.51 10.66
N ILE A 532 11.93 21.33 11.94
CA ILE A 532 12.49 22.14 13.03
C ILE A 532 14.01 21.94 13.15
N LEU A 533 14.48 20.69 13.05
CA LEU A 533 15.89 20.34 13.23
C LEU A 533 16.80 20.84 12.10
N ILE A 534 16.28 20.92 10.88
CA ILE A 534 17.03 21.44 9.73
C ILE A 534 17.22 22.96 9.87
N GLU A 535 16.16 23.69 10.18
CA GLU A 535 16.13 25.16 10.08
C GLU A 535 16.59 25.86 11.36
N SER A 536 16.40 25.26 12.54
CA SER A 536 16.68 25.86 13.85
C SER A 536 17.81 25.14 14.59
N PRO A 537 19.05 25.63 14.55
CA PRO A 537 20.13 25.10 15.39
C PRO A 537 19.85 25.27 16.88
N GLU A 538 19.02 26.26 17.26
CA GLU A 538 18.60 26.50 18.64
C GLU A 538 17.80 25.32 19.19
N ALA A 539 17.03 24.62 18.35
CA ALA A 539 16.28 23.44 18.75
C ALA A 539 17.22 22.29 19.19
N LEU A 540 18.38 22.13 18.56
CA LEU A 540 19.35 21.08 18.91
C LEU A 540 19.91 21.24 20.33
N ASN A 541 20.01 22.48 20.82
CA ASN A 541 20.49 22.76 22.18
C ASN A 541 19.50 22.35 23.27
N ILE A 542 18.21 22.18 22.93
CA ILE A 542 17.14 21.83 23.87
C ILE A 542 17.00 20.30 24.00
N ILE A 543 17.55 19.54 23.06
CA ILE A 543 17.33 18.10 22.96
C ILE A 543 18.03 17.35 24.08
N GLN A 544 17.24 16.55 24.79
CA GLN A 544 17.70 15.72 25.89
C GLN A 544 17.86 14.25 25.48
N LYS A 545 18.60 13.49 26.31
CA LYS A 545 18.77 12.04 26.15
C LYS A 545 17.44 11.28 26.10
N GLY A 546 16.42 11.76 26.81
CA GLY A 546 15.07 11.18 26.78
C GLY A 546 14.47 11.17 25.37
N HIS A 547 14.61 12.27 24.63
CA HIS A 547 14.03 12.41 23.29
C HIS A 547 14.66 11.46 22.28
N ILE A 548 15.99 11.33 22.30
CA ILE A 548 16.72 10.43 21.38
C ILE A 548 16.33 8.97 21.64
N LYS A 549 16.18 8.56 22.91
CA LYS A 549 15.70 7.22 23.26
C LYS A 549 14.28 6.97 22.74
N SER A 550 13.39 7.94 22.88
CA SER A 550 12.03 7.85 22.35
C SER A 550 12.06 7.67 20.83
N ILE A 551 12.87 8.46 20.10
CA ILE A 551 13.02 8.33 18.64
C ILE A 551 13.57 6.96 18.23
N ILE A 552 14.59 6.44 18.92
CA ILE A 552 15.12 5.09 18.63
C ILE A 552 14.07 4.00 18.94
N SER A 553 13.27 4.18 19.99
CA SER A 553 12.17 3.27 20.31
C SER A 553 11.10 3.23 19.21
N LEU A 554 10.91 4.32 18.45
CA LEU A 554 10.00 4.34 17.30
C LEU A 554 10.50 3.42 16.19
N LEU A 555 11.81 3.32 15.98
CA LEU A 555 12.39 2.42 14.99
C LEU A 555 12.17 0.94 15.38
N TYR A 556 12.10 0.64 16.69
CA TYR A 556 11.69 -0.66 17.19
C TYR A 556 10.19 -0.94 16.97
N LYS A 557 9.32 0.07 17.17
CA LYS A 557 7.85 -0.08 17.05
C LYS A 557 7.31 -0.03 15.61
N HIS A 558 7.84 0.85 14.76
CA HIS A 558 7.36 1.09 13.39
C HIS A 558 8.15 0.29 12.33
N GLY A 559 9.27 -0.33 12.71
CA GLY A 559 10.19 -0.95 11.77
C GLY A 559 11.05 0.09 11.04
N ARG A 560 11.58 -0.30 9.87
CA ARG A 560 12.56 0.48 9.11
C ARG A 560 11.86 1.57 8.28
N ASN A 561 11.87 2.81 8.80
CA ASN A 561 11.34 3.99 8.11
C ASN A 561 12.46 5.01 7.85
N HIS A 562 12.58 5.48 6.60
CA HIS A 562 13.60 6.45 6.20
C HIS A 562 13.47 7.76 6.97
N LYS A 563 12.25 8.25 7.25
CA LYS A 563 12.03 9.52 7.97
C LYS A 563 12.64 9.52 9.37
N ILE A 564 12.63 8.36 10.06
CA ILE A 564 13.24 8.24 11.39
C ILE A 564 14.76 8.38 11.29
N LEU A 565 15.36 7.77 10.26
CA LEU A 565 16.80 7.89 10.01
C LEU A 565 17.19 9.30 9.57
N ASP A 566 16.34 9.96 8.76
CA ASP A 566 16.53 11.36 8.36
C ASP A 566 16.52 12.29 9.58
N VAL A 567 15.58 12.09 10.51
CA VAL A 567 15.57 12.82 11.80
C VAL A 567 16.83 12.54 12.62
N LEU A 568 17.27 11.28 12.76
CA LEU A 568 18.50 10.94 13.47
C LEU A 568 19.76 11.55 12.81
N CYS A 569 19.77 11.67 11.49
CA CYS A 569 20.82 12.35 10.73
C CYS A 569 20.83 13.86 11.02
N SER A 570 19.68 14.52 10.91
CA SER A 570 19.52 15.96 11.18
C SER A 570 19.78 16.32 12.65
N LEU A 571 19.61 15.38 13.59
CA LEU A 571 20.02 15.54 14.99
C LEU A 571 21.54 15.60 15.20
N CYS A 572 22.31 15.02 14.28
CA CYS A 572 23.77 14.96 14.36
C CYS A 572 24.43 16.18 13.74
N VAL A 573 23.88 16.71 12.66
CA VAL A 573 24.45 17.81 11.87
C VAL A 573 23.34 18.79 11.48
N CYS A 574 23.50 20.06 11.83
CA CYS A 574 22.65 21.15 11.36
C CYS A 574 23.51 22.25 10.76
N ASN A 575 23.16 22.71 9.55
CA ASN A 575 23.86 23.78 8.83
C ASN A 575 25.39 23.57 8.74
N GLY A 576 25.83 22.31 8.57
CA GLY A 576 27.25 21.95 8.48
C GLY A 576 27.99 21.87 9.82
N VAL A 577 27.33 22.14 10.96
CA VAL A 577 27.90 22.03 12.30
C VAL A 577 27.43 20.75 12.98
N ALA A 578 28.38 19.97 13.51
CA ALA A 578 28.12 18.68 14.15
C ALA A 578 27.97 18.80 15.68
N VAL A 579 26.92 18.17 16.24
CA VAL A 579 26.66 18.15 17.69
C VAL A 579 27.16 16.82 18.30
N ARG A 580 28.34 16.87 18.94
CA ARG A 580 29.02 15.68 19.50
C ARG A 580 28.21 14.94 20.56
N ALA A 581 27.46 15.66 21.40
CA ALA A 581 26.64 15.05 22.45
C ALA A 581 25.59 14.09 21.88
N ASN A 582 24.86 14.52 20.84
CA ASN A 582 23.83 13.73 20.19
C ASN A 582 24.43 12.51 19.46
N GLN A 583 25.56 12.70 18.78
CA GLN A 583 26.27 11.61 18.09
C GLN A 583 26.65 10.48 19.06
N ASN A 584 27.21 10.82 20.22
CA ASN A 584 27.56 9.82 21.24
C ASN A 584 26.31 9.10 21.76
N LEU A 585 25.23 9.84 22.06
CA LEU A 585 23.98 9.26 22.55
C LEU A 585 23.33 8.30 21.53
N ILE A 586 23.40 8.62 20.24
CA ILE A 586 22.89 7.76 19.18
C ILE A 586 23.77 6.50 19.06
N CYS A 587 25.09 6.65 19.09
CA CYS A 587 26.02 5.50 19.06
C CYS A 587 25.78 4.55 20.24
N ASP A 588 25.65 5.09 21.45
CA ASP A 588 25.46 4.33 22.69
C ASP A 588 24.12 3.58 22.72
N HIS A 589 23.08 4.09 22.06
CA HIS A 589 21.74 3.51 22.09
C HIS A 589 21.39 2.65 20.87
N LEU A 590 21.97 2.92 19.70
CA LEU A 590 21.64 2.21 18.46
C LEU A 590 22.59 1.04 18.16
N LEU A 591 23.88 1.18 18.45
CA LEU A 591 24.92 0.21 18.05
C LEU A 591 25.04 -1.07 18.91
N PRO A 592 24.80 -1.09 20.24
CA PRO A 592 25.16 -2.24 21.06
C PRO A 592 24.42 -3.54 20.73
N LYS A 593 23.14 -3.46 20.37
CA LYS A 593 22.33 -4.65 20.07
C LYS A 593 22.40 -5.07 18.60
N ARG A 594 22.59 -4.11 17.68
CA ARG A 594 22.60 -4.30 16.23
C ARG A 594 21.34 -4.97 15.63
N ASP A 595 20.27 -5.19 16.40
CA ASP A 595 19.03 -5.84 15.95
C ASP A 595 18.26 -5.03 14.89
N LEU A 596 18.40 -3.70 14.93
CA LEU A 596 17.61 -2.78 14.11
C LEU A 596 18.24 -2.49 12.74
N LEU A 597 19.57 -2.43 12.70
CA LEU A 597 20.35 -2.08 11.52
C LEU A 597 20.72 -3.31 10.71
N LEU A 598 20.84 -3.14 9.39
CA LEU A 598 21.32 -4.20 8.51
C LEU A 598 22.82 -4.42 8.71
N GLN A 599 23.21 -5.70 8.74
CA GLN A 599 24.59 -6.14 8.91
C GLN A 599 25.00 -6.93 7.68
N THR A 600 26.25 -6.81 7.27
CA THR A 600 26.81 -7.56 6.15
C THR A 600 28.18 -8.11 6.49
N ARG A 601 28.52 -9.26 5.91
CA ARG A 601 29.78 -9.97 6.08
C ARG A 601 30.06 -10.77 4.79
N LEU A 602 31.33 -10.82 4.38
CA LEU A 602 31.77 -11.70 3.30
C LEU A 602 31.82 -13.14 3.81
N VAL A 603 31.22 -14.07 3.06
CA VAL A 603 31.11 -15.49 3.43
C VAL A 603 31.56 -16.37 2.26
N ASN A 604 32.21 -17.49 2.56
CA ASN A 604 32.61 -18.49 1.57
C ASN A 604 31.38 -19.16 0.91
N ASP A 605 31.48 -19.47 -0.39
CA ASP A 605 30.47 -20.27 -1.10
C ASP A 605 30.60 -21.75 -0.71
N VAL A 606 29.46 -22.41 -0.52
CA VAL A 606 29.35 -23.77 0.00
C VAL A 606 28.52 -24.60 -0.97
N GLN A 607 29.06 -25.75 -1.38
CA GLN A 607 28.38 -26.68 -2.28
C GLN A 607 28.16 -28.03 -1.61
N SER A 608 26.99 -28.61 -1.87
CA SER A 608 26.63 -29.96 -1.40
C SER A 608 26.50 -30.94 -2.55
N MET A 609 27.22 -32.05 -2.44
CA MET A 609 27.26 -33.14 -3.43
C MET A 609 26.66 -34.41 -2.84
N ARG A 610 25.91 -35.16 -3.66
CA ARG A 610 25.34 -36.47 -3.30
C ARG A 610 25.53 -37.50 -4.42
N PRO A 611 25.66 -38.80 -4.11
CA PRO A 611 25.45 -39.86 -5.08
C PRO A 611 23.95 -40.01 -5.42
N ASN A 612 23.64 -40.68 -6.53
CA ASN A 612 22.28 -41.08 -6.90
C ASN A 612 21.78 -42.31 -6.09
N ILE A 613 21.86 -42.23 -4.77
CA ILE A 613 21.41 -43.27 -3.84
C ILE A 613 20.32 -42.68 -2.95
N PHE A 614 19.20 -43.39 -2.84
CA PHE A 614 18.06 -43.01 -2.01
C PHE A 614 17.68 -44.18 -1.09
N LEU A 615 17.64 -43.90 0.21
CA LEU A 615 17.46 -44.88 1.28
C LEU A 615 16.17 -44.55 2.01
N GLY A 616 15.23 -45.48 2.08
CA GLY A 616 13.98 -45.27 2.78
C GLY A 616 13.50 -46.55 3.44
N VAL A 617 12.71 -46.40 4.50
CA VAL A 617 11.97 -47.52 5.08
C VAL A 617 10.50 -47.26 4.86
N ALA A 618 9.91 -48.09 4.00
CA ALA A 618 8.47 -48.19 3.87
C ALA A 618 8.03 -49.61 4.24
N GLU A 619 6.84 -49.73 4.82
CA GLU A 619 6.27 -51.03 5.16
C GLU A 619 6.08 -51.87 3.88
N GLY A 620 6.62 -53.09 3.87
CA GLY A 620 6.63 -53.95 2.68
C GLY A 620 7.72 -53.64 1.64
N SER A 621 8.66 -52.75 1.92
CA SER A 621 9.84 -52.53 1.06
C SER A 621 10.91 -53.62 1.24
N ALA A 622 11.66 -53.89 0.17
CA ALA A 622 12.76 -54.86 0.15
C ALA A 622 14.14 -54.26 0.50
N GLN A 623 14.21 -52.97 0.88
CA GLN A 623 15.46 -52.29 1.21
C GLN A 623 15.99 -52.71 2.60
N TYR A 624 17.32 -52.67 2.77
CA TYR A 624 17.92 -52.83 4.09
C TYR A 624 17.53 -51.69 5.03
N LYS A 625 17.52 -51.97 6.33
CA LYS A 625 17.25 -50.97 7.37
C LYS A 625 18.51 -50.25 7.86
N LYS A 626 19.70 -50.82 7.63
CA LYS A 626 20.97 -50.30 8.13
C LYS A 626 21.96 -50.11 6.98
N TRP A 627 22.50 -48.91 6.84
CA TRP A 627 23.29 -48.47 5.70
C TRP A 627 24.63 -47.84 6.11
N TYR A 628 25.65 -48.06 5.28
CA TYR A 628 27.02 -47.66 5.54
C TYR A 628 27.72 -47.08 4.30
N PHE A 629 28.39 -45.95 4.48
CA PHE A 629 29.36 -45.43 3.52
C PHE A 629 30.56 -44.82 4.23
N GLU A 630 31.67 -44.69 3.50
CA GLU A 630 32.86 -43.96 3.94
C GLU A 630 33.12 -42.76 3.02
N LEU A 631 33.60 -41.67 3.60
CA LEU A 631 34.15 -40.53 2.87
C LEU A 631 35.64 -40.44 3.18
N MET A 632 36.46 -40.53 2.15
CA MET A 632 37.91 -40.32 2.25
C MET A 632 38.24 -38.88 1.87
N ILE A 633 39.04 -38.22 2.70
CA ILE A 633 39.41 -36.82 2.54
C ILE A 633 40.82 -36.77 1.97
N ASP A 634 40.98 -36.33 0.73
CA ASP A 634 42.29 -36.31 0.07
C ASP A 634 43.07 -35.04 0.38
N GLN A 635 42.37 -33.90 0.45
CA GLN A 635 42.98 -32.60 0.65
C GLN A 635 42.01 -31.64 1.35
N VAL A 636 42.48 -30.93 2.38
CA VAL A 636 41.77 -29.81 3.01
C VAL A 636 42.72 -28.63 3.17
N ASP A 637 42.48 -27.57 2.40
CA ASP A 637 43.14 -26.28 2.63
C ASP A 637 42.35 -25.50 3.68
N HIS A 638 42.82 -25.41 4.92
CA HIS A 638 42.06 -24.81 6.04
C HIS A 638 41.68 -23.34 5.82
N TYR A 639 42.46 -22.59 5.04
CA TYR A 639 42.24 -21.18 4.76
C TYR A 639 42.51 -20.90 3.28
N VAL A 640 41.44 -20.82 2.49
CA VAL A 640 41.50 -20.29 1.12
C VAL A 640 41.24 -18.78 1.11
N THR A 641 40.40 -18.31 2.04
CA THR A 641 40.10 -16.88 2.29
C THR A 641 40.44 -16.53 3.74
N SER A 642 40.07 -15.32 4.19
CA SER A 642 40.16 -14.94 5.60
C SER A 642 39.24 -15.76 6.52
N GLU A 643 38.27 -16.47 5.96
CA GLU A 643 37.37 -17.36 6.69
C GLU A 643 37.81 -18.82 6.56
N PRO A 644 37.62 -19.65 7.61
CA PRO A 644 37.97 -21.06 7.56
C PRO A 644 37.15 -21.79 6.50
N SER A 645 37.77 -22.80 5.87
CA SER A 645 37.11 -23.66 4.91
C SER A 645 36.02 -24.50 5.58
N HIS A 646 34.90 -24.68 4.88
CA HIS A 646 33.79 -25.51 5.31
C HIS A 646 33.96 -26.93 4.80
N LEU A 647 33.84 -27.93 5.68
CA LEU A 647 33.77 -29.34 5.31
C LEU A 647 32.92 -30.09 6.32
N ARG A 648 31.82 -30.70 5.87
CA ARG A 648 30.91 -31.51 6.68
C ARG A 648 30.39 -32.69 5.88
N VAL A 649 30.18 -33.82 6.53
CA VAL A 649 29.65 -35.04 5.91
C VAL A 649 28.52 -35.63 6.74
N GLY A 650 27.52 -36.21 6.08
CA GLY A 650 26.49 -36.97 6.74
C GLY A 650 25.32 -37.32 5.84
N TRP A 651 24.11 -37.11 6.35
CA TRP A 651 22.86 -37.55 5.75
C TRP A 651 21.89 -36.39 5.60
N ALA A 652 21.08 -36.43 4.54
CA ALA A 652 20.02 -35.45 4.32
C ALA A 652 18.75 -36.13 3.81
N SER A 653 17.60 -35.54 4.14
CA SER A 653 16.28 -35.98 3.70
C SER A 653 15.83 -35.25 2.44
N THR A 654 15.26 -35.98 1.48
CA THR A 654 14.68 -35.43 0.25
C THR A 654 13.46 -34.54 0.49
N LYS A 655 12.80 -34.66 1.65
CA LYS A 655 11.56 -33.92 1.96
C LYS A 655 11.82 -32.44 2.21
N GLY A 656 13.04 -32.03 2.58
CA GLY A 656 13.32 -30.67 2.99
C GLY A 656 14.73 -30.12 2.73
N TYR A 657 15.77 -30.96 2.65
CA TYR A 657 17.13 -30.44 2.45
C TYR A 657 17.32 -29.94 1.00
N ALA A 658 17.40 -28.63 0.85
CA ALA A 658 17.58 -27.97 -0.44
C ALA A 658 18.63 -26.84 -0.31
N PRO A 659 19.93 -27.17 -0.45
CA PRO A 659 21.00 -26.19 -0.33
C PRO A 659 20.93 -25.19 -1.49
N TYR A 660 20.81 -23.91 -1.17
CA TYR A 660 20.89 -22.81 -2.13
C TYR A 660 22.17 -22.01 -1.87
N PRO A 661 22.98 -21.71 -2.90
CA PRO A 661 24.29 -21.08 -2.72
C PRO A 661 24.20 -19.59 -2.30
N GLY A 662 23.02 -18.97 -2.39
CA GLY A 662 22.83 -17.55 -2.07
C GLY A 662 22.72 -17.25 -0.57
N GLY A 663 21.54 -17.52 0.02
CA GLY A 663 21.25 -17.16 1.41
C GLY A 663 20.39 -18.20 2.11
N GLY A 664 20.92 -18.73 3.21
CA GLY A 664 20.19 -19.55 4.18
C GLY A 664 19.59 -18.72 5.32
N GLU A 665 19.15 -19.37 6.40
CA GLU A 665 18.66 -18.73 7.64
C GLU A 665 19.72 -17.88 8.37
N GLY A 666 20.89 -17.61 7.78
CA GLY A 666 22.04 -16.94 8.40
C GLY A 666 23.18 -16.77 7.40
N TRP A 667 24.43 -16.76 7.86
CA TRP A 667 25.55 -16.37 7.02
C TRP A 667 25.90 -17.44 5.97
N GLY A 668 25.71 -17.09 4.69
CA GLY A 668 26.09 -17.92 3.54
C GLY A 668 25.01 -18.90 3.07
N GLY A 669 25.39 -19.75 2.11
CA GLY A 669 24.55 -20.85 1.63
C GLY A 669 24.42 -21.97 2.67
N ASN A 670 23.27 -22.64 2.68
CA ASN A 670 23.06 -23.77 3.58
C ASN A 670 23.92 -24.96 3.14
N GLY A 671 24.77 -25.45 4.05
CA GLY A 671 25.38 -26.76 3.92
C GLY A 671 24.70 -27.81 4.80
N VAL A 672 25.26 -29.01 4.81
CA VAL A 672 24.69 -30.12 5.59
C VAL A 672 24.81 -29.85 7.09
N GLY A 673 23.71 -30.01 7.83
CA GLY A 673 23.58 -29.74 9.26
C GLY A 673 23.11 -28.33 9.61
N ASP A 674 22.83 -27.48 8.60
CA ASP A 674 22.33 -26.12 8.82
C ASP A 674 20.80 -26.02 8.89
N ASP A 675 20.08 -27.11 8.60
CA ASP A 675 18.63 -27.20 8.74
C ASP A 675 18.21 -28.42 9.57
N LEU A 676 16.91 -28.59 9.80
CA LEU A 676 16.35 -29.73 10.53
C LEU A 676 16.24 -31.01 9.69
N TYR A 677 16.54 -30.93 8.38
CA TYR A 677 16.41 -32.04 7.43
C TYR A 677 17.76 -32.68 7.08
N SER A 678 18.85 -32.16 7.64
CA SER A 678 20.21 -32.61 7.42
C SER A 678 20.97 -32.77 8.73
N TYR A 679 21.85 -33.77 8.73
CA TYR A 679 22.59 -34.23 9.90
C TYR A 679 24.03 -34.44 9.48
N SER A 680 24.97 -33.79 10.16
CA SER A 680 26.37 -33.88 9.75
C SER A 680 27.37 -33.86 10.89
N PHE A 681 28.60 -34.19 10.52
CA PHE A 681 29.76 -34.24 11.36
C PHE A 681 30.95 -33.56 10.66
N ASP A 682 31.75 -32.82 11.42
CA ASP A 682 32.91 -32.04 10.94
C ASP A 682 34.24 -32.41 11.62
N GLY A 683 34.26 -33.52 12.38
CA GLY A 683 35.42 -33.97 13.17
C GLY A 683 35.26 -33.73 14.67
N LEU A 684 34.61 -32.63 15.06
CA LEU A 684 34.48 -32.20 16.46
C LEU A 684 33.04 -32.06 16.93
N TYR A 685 32.12 -31.73 16.02
CA TYR A 685 30.75 -31.37 16.32
C TYR A 685 29.77 -32.16 15.46
N LEU A 686 28.64 -32.49 16.07
CA LEU A 686 27.43 -32.90 15.37
C LEU A 686 26.59 -31.64 15.09
N TRP A 687 26.17 -31.49 13.84
CA TRP A 687 25.41 -30.35 13.35
C TRP A 687 24.02 -30.75 12.88
N SER A 688 23.00 -30.07 13.40
CA SER A 688 21.63 -30.07 12.90
C SER A 688 20.96 -28.75 13.31
N GLY A 689 20.20 -28.12 12.40
CA GLY A 689 19.57 -26.82 12.64
C GLY A 689 20.55 -25.73 13.10
N ARG A 690 21.82 -25.81 12.67
CA ARG A 690 22.94 -24.92 13.07
C ARG A 690 23.32 -24.97 14.54
N ILE A 691 22.77 -25.93 15.28
CA ILE A 691 23.18 -26.20 16.64
C ILE A 691 24.36 -27.16 16.55
N SER A 692 25.54 -26.67 16.91
CA SER A 692 26.71 -27.51 17.09
C SER A 692 26.70 -28.15 18.47
N ARG A 693 26.86 -29.46 18.51
CA ARG A 693 27.04 -30.23 19.75
C ARG A 693 28.40 -30.90 19.71
N ALA A 694 29.27 -30.52 20.64
CA ALA A 694 30.60 -31.11 20.74
C ALA A 694 30.49 -32.60 21.07
N VAL A 695 31.30 -33.41 20.40
CA VAL A 695 31.36 -34.85 20.60
C VAL A 695 32.75 -35.30 20.98
N ALA A 696 32.81 -36.37 21.78
CA ALA A 696 34.09 -36.95 22.18
C ALA A 696 34.50 -38.06 21.21
N SER A 697 35.69 -37.93 20.61
CA SER A 697 36.36 -38.99 19.86
C SER A 697 37.77 -39.20 20.41
N ILE A 698 38.39 -40.33 20.05
CA ILE A 698 39.81 -40.55 20.30
C ILE A 698 40.58 -39.70 19.27
N ASN A 699 41.56 -38.91 19.72
CA ASN A 699 42.27 -37.89 18.91
C ASN A 699 41.32 -36.87 18.27
N GLN A 700 40.73 -35.99 19.06
CA GLN A 700 39.82 -34.94 18.58
C GLN A 700 40.55 -33.91 17.70
N HIS A 701 40.14 -33.79 16.44
CA HIS A 701 40.57 -32.77 15.51
C HIS A 701 39.48 -32.49 14.48
N LEU A 702 39.55 -31.33 13.82
CA LEU A 702 38.76 -31.08 12.62
C LEU A 702 39.24 -31.99 11.49
N LEU A 703 38.35 -32.28 10.54
CA LEU A 703 38.68 -33.14 9.40
C LEU A 703 39.91 -32.64 8.62
N ASN A 704 40.93 -33.47 8.55
CA ASN A 704 42.19 -33.22 7.88
C ASN A 704 42.36 -34.11 6.63
N SER A 705 43.39 -33.83 5.85
CA SER A 705 43.82 -34.72 4.76
C SER A 705 44.16 -36.11 5.29
N ASP A 706 43.83 -37.13 4.51
CA ASP A 706 43.97 -38.57 4.79
C ASP A 706 43.00 -39.16 5.84
N ASP A 707 42.10 -38.36 6.41
CA ASP A 707 41.05 -38.88 7.28
C ASP A 707 39.96 -39.64 6.49
N VAL A 708 39.41 -40.66 7.15
CA VAL A 708 38.26 -41.42 6.66
C VAL A 708 37.12 -41.30 7.66
N VAL A 709 35.99 -40.79 7.20
CA VAL A 709 34.76 -40.68 7.99
C VAL A 709 33.80 -41.78 7.57
N SER A 710 33.44 -42.66 8.50
CA SER A 710 32.41 -43.66 8.28
C SER A 710 31.07 -43.17 8.81
N CYS A 711 30.04 -43.24 7.97
CA CYS A 711 28.68 -42.78 8.27
C CYS A 711 27.74 -43.99 8.35
N CYS A 712 27.15 -44.20 9.52
CA CYS A 712 26.24 -45.30 9.80
C CYS A 712 24.82 -44.76 9.96
N LEU A 713 23.87 -45.29 9.18
CA LEU A 713 22.44 -44.94 9.26
C LEU A 713 21.63 -46.19 9.62
N ASP A 714 20.89 -46.14 10.71
CA ASP A 714 19.90 -47.14 11.11
C ASP A 714 18.51 -46.51 11.01
N LEU A 715 17.67 -47.03 10.10
CA LEU A 715 16.29 -46.61 9.92
C LEU A 715 15.31 -47.51 10.68
N GLY A 716 15.79 -48.58 11.34
CA GLY A 716 14.98 -49.48 12.18
C GLY A 716 14.76 -48.91 13.58
N ALA A 717 15.86 -48.53 14.24
CA ALA A 717 15.84 -47.63 15.39
C ALA A 717 16.46 -46.33 14.89
N PRO A 718 15.66 -45.31 14.50
CA PRO A 718 16.09 -44.15 13.71
C PRO A 718 17.27 -43.46 14.39
N SER A 719 18.48 -43.85 14.00
CA SER A 719 19.73 -43.41 14.60
C SER A 719 20.83 -43.24 13.55
N MET A 720 21.62 -42.18 13.69
CA MET A 720 22.78 -41.90 12.83
C MET A 720 24.02 -41.76 13.69
N SER A 721 25.06 -42.52 13.37
CA SER A 721 26.34 -42.48 14.07
C SER A 721 27.51 -42.32 13.12
N PHE A 722 28.58 -41.73 13.63
CA PHE A 722 29.78 -41.42 12.87
C PHE A 722 31.01 -42.09 13.49
N ARG A 723 31.99 -42.40 12.63
CA ARG A 723 33.29 -42.90 13.05
C ARG A 723 34.37 -42.14 12.29
N ILE A 724 35.48 -41.85 12.95
CA ILE A 724 36.66 -41.26 12.32
C ILE A 724 37.79 -42.28 12.39
N ASN A 725 38.38 -42.62 11.25
CA ASN A 725 39.47 -43.60 11.13
C ASN A 725 39.15 -44.93 11.84
N GLY A 726 37.90 -45.39 11.70
CA GLY A 726 37.37 -46.62 12.31
C GLY A 726 36.95 -46.51 13.79
N GLN A 727 37.28 -45.41 14.47
CA GLN A 727 36.99 -45.20 15.89
C GLN A 727 35.61 -44.55 16.09
N PRO A 728 34.80 -45.05 17.06
CA PRO A 728 33.46 -44.53 17.28
C PRO A 728 33.48 -43.13 17.89
N VAL A 729 32.72 -42.22 17.30
CA VAL A 729 32.43 -40.91 17.88
C VAL A 729 31.36 -41.07 18.95
N GLN A 730 31.59 -40.52 20.15
CA GLN A 730 30.63 -40.54 21.26
C GLN A 730 29.55 -39.48 21.03
N GLY A 731 28.60 -39.81 20.17
CA GLY A 731 27.43 -39.01 19.85
C GLY A 731 26.71 -39.58 18.64
N MET A 732 25.38 -39.57 18.69
CA MET A 732 24.51 -40.00 17.60
C MET A 732 23.26 -39.12 17.54
N PHE A 733 22.68 -39.01 16.35
CA PHE A 733 21.34 -38.45 16.19
C PHE A 733 20.33 -39.57 16.38
N GLU A 734 19.27 -39.32 17.14
CA GLU A 734 18.18 -40.26 17.42
C GLU A 734 16.83 -39.57 17.18
N ASP A 735 15.76 -40.36 17.09
CA ASP A 735 14.36 -39.89 17.01
C ASP A 735 14.07 -38.89 15.86
N PHE A 736 14.77 -39.03 14.73
CA PHE A 736 14.45 -38.26 13.53
C PHE A 736 13.30 -38.87 12.74
N ASN A 737 12.57 -38.03 12.01
CA ASN A 737 11.48 -38.47 11.15
C ASN A 737 12.01 -39.29 9.96
N THR A 738 11.48 -40.50 9.77
CA THR A 738 11.81 -41.39 8.64
C THR A 738 10.95 -41.12 7.40
N ASP A 739 10.15 -40.05 7.39
CA ASP A 739 9.37 -39.64 6.23
C ASP A 739 10.27 -39.20 5.06
N GLY A 740 10.14 -39.89 3.93
CA GLY A 740 10.89 -39.60 2.72
C GLY A 740 12.15 -40.45 2.59
N PHE A 741 13.07 -40.04 1.71
CA PHE A 741 14.30 -40.76 1.47
C PHE A 741 15.49 -40.00 2.04
N PHE A 742 16.43 -40.73 2.63
CA PHE A 742 17.74 -40.25 3.02
C PHE A 742 18.75 -40.50 1.91
N PHE A 743 19.72 -39.61 1.78
CA PHE A 743 20.85 -39.78 0.87
C PHE A 743 22.16 -39.37 1.54
N PRO A 744 23.30 -40.01 1.16
CA PRO A 744 24.62 -39.55 1.56
C PRO A 744 24.90 -38.15 1.02
N VAL A 745 25.46 -37.26 1.83
CA VAL A 745 25.79 -35.90 1.41
C VAL A 745 27.10 -35.44 2.03
N VAL A 746 27.86 -34.69 1.25
CA VAL A 746 29.03 -33.93 1.72
C VAL A 746 28.85 -32.48 1.30
N SER A 747 29.17 -31.57 2.22
CA SER A 747 29.17 -30.13 1.98
C SER A 747 30.57 -29.60 2.18
N PHE A 748 31.07 -28.82 1.22
CA PHE A 748 32.42 -28.27 1.28
C PHE A 748 32.54 -26.91 0.57
N SER A 749 33.52 -26.12 1.00
CA SER A 749 33.95 -24.88 0.33
C SER A 749 35.09 -25.14 -0.67
N ALA A 750 35.52 -24.08 -1.36
CA ALA A 750 36.73 -24.15 -2.20
C ALA A 750 37.96 -24.64 -1.41
N GLY A 751 38.88 -25.33 -2.10
CA GLY A 751 40.13 -25.85 -1.52
C GLY A 751 40.03 -27.25 -0.90
N VAL A 752 38.89 -27.94 -1.07
CA VAL A 752 38.66 -29.28 -0.50
C VAL A 752 38.51 -30.33 -1.60
N LYS A 753 39.15 -31.49 -1.43
CA LYS A 753 38.99 -32.68 -2.29
C LYS A 753 38.63 -33.90 -1.46
N VAL A 754 37.52 -34.54 -1.84
CA VAL A 754 36.96 -35.70 -1.15
C VAL A 754 36.53 -36.79 -2.13
N ARG A 755 36.50 -38.04 -1.67
CA ARG A 755 36.06 -39.21 -2.42
C ARG A 755 35.06 -40.03 -1.63
N PHE A 756 33.94 -40.39 -2.27
CA PHE A 756 33.00 -41.35 -1.73
C PHE A 756 33.51 -42.78 -1.90
N LEU A 757 33.35 -43.59 -0.85
CA LEU A 757 33.53 -45.03 -0.85
C LEU A 757 32.19 -45.66 -0.48
N LEU A 758 31.49 -46.23 -1.46
CA LEU A 758 30.10 -46.71 -1.30
C LEU A 758 30.01 -48.25 -1.21
N GLY A 759 31.14 -48.93 -1.41
CA GLY A 759 31.27 -50.39 -1.41
C GLY A 759 31.14 -51.03 -2.80
N GLY A 760 31.30 -52.36 -2.84
CA GLY A 760 31.19 -53.15 -4.07
C GLY A 760 32.28 -52.76 -5.08
N ARG A 761 31.88 -52.38 -6.30
CA ARG A 761 32.81 -51.90 -7.35
C ARG A 761 33.08 -50.40 -7.27
N HIS A 762 32.46 -49.69 -6.33
CA HIS A 762 32.44 -48.22 -6.24
C HIS A 762 33.23 -47.71 -5.03
N GLY A 763 34.37 -48.33 -4.77
CA GLY A 763 35.31 -47.98 -3.70
C GLY A 763 35.37 -49.04 -2.61
N ASP A 764 36.57 -49.54 -2.37
CA ASP A 764 36.84 -50.48 -1.29
C ASP A 764 36.88 -49.74 0.05
N PHE A 765 36.14 -50.24 1.04
CA PHE A 765 36.17 -49.66 2.38
C PHE A 765 37.55 -49.82 3.00
N LYS A 766 38.02 -48.77 3.66
CA LYS A 766 39.25 -48.80 4.46
C LYS A 766 39.01 -49.48 5.80
N PHE A 767 37.79 -49.37 6.32
CA PHE A 767 37.38 -50.00 7.57
C PHE A 767 36.20 -50.95 7.33
N LEU A 768 36.08 -51.95 8.20
CA LEU A 768 34.98 -52.90 8.09
C LEU A 768 33.67 -52.25 8.57
N PRO A 769 32.57 -52.40 7.81
CA PRO A 769 31.24 -51.99 8.27
C PRO A 769 30.88 -52.68 9.60
N PRO A 770 30.19 -52.00 10.52
CA PRO A 770 29.69 -52.64 11.73
C PRO A 770 28.71 -53.79 11.41
N ALA A 771 28.56 -54.72 12.34
CA ALA A 771 27.70 -55.89 12.14
C ALA A 771 26.26 -55.48 11.78
N GLY A 772 25.75 -56.05 10.69
CA GLY A 772 24.38 -55.81 10.21
C GLY A 772 24.19 -54.57 9.33
N TYR A 773 25.24 -53.81 9.03
CA TYR A 773 25.17 -52.68 8.10
C TYR A 773 25.49 -53.12 6.66
N SER A 774 24.66 -52.68 5.73
CA SER A 774 24.85 -52.93 4.30
C SER A 774 25.53 -51.74 3.61
N PRO A 775 26.43 -51.99 2.64
CA PRO A 775 27.01 -50.95 1.82
C PRO A 775 25.95 -50.17 1.04
N CYS A 776 26.07 -48.84 0.98
CA CYS A 776 25.11 -47.99 0.26
C CYS A 776 24.97 -48.31 -1.24
N TYR A 777 25.96 -48.94 -1.89
CA TYR A 777 25.83 -49.30 -3.31
C TYR A 777 24.71 -50.32 -3.59
N GLU A 778 24.31 -51.14 -2.61
CA GLU A 778 23.25 -52.15 -2.77
C GLU A 778 21.86 -51.50 -2.99
N ALA A 779 21.69 -50.23 -2.65
CA ALA A 779 20.47 -49.47 -2.92
C ALA A 779 20.38 -48.97 -4.38
N LEU A 780 21.45 -49.07 -5.17
CA LEU A 780 21.44 -48.60 -6.55
C LEU A 780 20.57 -49.52 -7.44
N LEU A 781 19.66 -48.94 -8.22
CA LEU A 781 18.78 -49.70 -9.11
C LEU A 781 19.59 -50.41 -10.22
N PRO A 782 19.26 -51.66 -10.59
CA PRO A 782 20.04 -52.46 -11.56
C PRO A 782 20.22 -51.83 -12.96
N LYS A 783 19.35 -50.90 -13.36
CA LYS A 783 19.41 -50.22 -14.65
C LYS A 783 20.17 -48.89 -14.62
N GLU A 784 20.51 -48.40 -13.42
CA GLU A 784 21.18 -47.10 -13.25
C GLU A 784 22.69 -47.25 -13.06
N LYS A 785 23.44 -46.25 -13.53
CA LYS A 785 24.87 -46.11 -13.26
C LYS A 785 25.08 -45.15 -12.10
N MET A 786 26.10 -45.43 -11.29
CA MET A 786 26.47 -44.56 -10.17
C MET A 786 27.04 -43.22 -10.68
N ARG A 787 26.51 -42.11 -10.18
CA ARG A 787 26.99 -40.75 -10.47
C ARG A 787 26.93 -39.88 -9.21
N VAL A 788 27.83 -38.90 -9.14
CA VAL A 788 27.80 -37.84 -8.12
C VAL A 788 27.23 -36.59 -8.78
N GLU A 789 26.24 -36.00 -8.13
CA GLU A 789 25.54 -34.81 -8.61
C GLU A 789 25.36 -33.81 -7.47
N ALA A 790 25.25 -32.52 -7.82
CA ALA A 790 24.87 -31.51 -6.83
C ALA A 790 23.47 -31.82 -6.31
N VAL A 791 23.25 -31.64 -5.00
CA VAL A 791 21.96 -31.97 -4.37
C VAL A 791 20.78 -31.27 -5.04
N LYS A 792 21.00 -30.02 -5.49
CA LYS A 792 20.05 -29.23 -6.27
C LYS A 792 20.78 -28.49 -7.39
N GLU A 793 20.66 -29.01 -8.60
CA GLU A 793 21.22 -28.39 -9.80
C GLU A 793 20.12 -27.58 -10.50
N TYR A 794 20.25 -26.26 -10.51
CA TYR A 794 19.30 -25.35 -11.18
C TYR A 794 19.89 -24.73 -12.46
N LYS A 795 21.19 -24.91 -12.67
CA LYS A 795 21.90 -24.44 -13.86
C LYS A 795 22.95 -25.46 -14.28
N ARG A 796 23.12 -25.62 -15.59
CA ARG A 796 24.25 -26.29 -16.22
C ARG A 796 24.88 -25.35 -17.22
N ASP A 797 26.12 -24.96 -16.97
CA ASP A 797 26.89 -24.17 -17.91
C ASP A 797 27.74 -25.17 -18.73
N HIS A 798 27.38 -25.44 -19.99
CA HIS A 798 28.15 -26.32 -20.90
C HIS A 798 28.45 -25.62 -22.22
N GLY A 799 29.72 -25.63 -22.65
CA GLY A 799 30.12 -25.07 -23.95
C GLY A 799 29.79 -23.58 -24.14
N GLY A 800 29.68 -22.80 -23.06
CA GLY A 800 29.30 -21.38 -23.11
C GLY A 800 27.79 -21.12 -23.18
N VAL A 801 26.96 -22.16 -23.20
CA VAL A 801 25.49 -22.07 -23.10
C VAL A 801 25.07 -22.40 -21.67
N ARG A 802 24.18 -21.56 -21.12
CA ARG A 802 23.59 -21.76 -19.79
C ARG A 802 22.22 -22.41 -19.92
N ASP A 803 22.13 -23.67 -19.53
CA ASP A 803 20.88 -24.41 -19.43
C ASP A 803 20.29 -24.24 -18.03
N LEU A 804 19.03 -23.79 -17.98
CA LEU A 804 18.26 -23.71 -16.75
C LEU A 804 17.48 -25.01 -16.56
N LEU A 805 17.63 -25.63 -15.39
CA LEU A 805 16.96 -26.89 -15.08
C LEU A 805 15.69 -26.62 -14.25
N GLY A 806 14.61 -27.31 -14.60
CA GLY A 806 13.39 -27.35 -13.78
C GLY A 806 13.57 -28.16 -12.50
N THR A 807 12.50 -28.29 -11.72
CA THR A 807 12.50 -29.13 -10.52
C THR A 807 12.74 -30.59 -10.88
N THR A 808 13.86 -31.15 -10.40
CA THR A 808 14.13 -32.58 -10.54
C THR A 808 13.12 -33.37 -9.72
N GLN A 809 12.26 -34.14 -10.40
CA GLN A 809 11.38 -35.08 -9.72
C GLN A 809 12.21 -36.26 -9.23
N PHE A 810 12.30 -36.44 -7.91
CA PHE A 810 12.89 -37.63 -7.32
C PHE A 810 11.98 -38.81 -7.67
N LEU A 811 12.53 -39.82 -8.36
CA LEU A 811 11.76 -40.96 -8.83
C LEU A 811 11.13 -41.72 -7.65
N SER A 812 9.82 -41.96 -7.71
CA SER A 812 9.08 -42.85 -6.78
C SER A 812 9.59 -44.30 -6.79
N GLN A 813 10.46 -44.64 -7.75
CA GLN A 813 11.08 -45.96 -7.91
C GLN A 813 12.22 -46.26 -6.92
N ALA A 814 12.59 -45.32 -6.03
CA ALA A 814 13.67 -45.53 -5.06
C ALA A 814 13.41 -46.71 -4.11
N SER A 815 12.16 -47.03 -3.79
CA SER A 815 11.78 -48.21 -3.00
C SER A 815 10.72 -49.03 -3.71
N PHE A 816 11.07 -50.26 -4.12
CA PHE A 816 10.08 -51.21 -4.64
C PHE A 816 9.20 -51.72 -3.49
N ILE A 817 7.92 -51.36 -3.53
CA ILE A 817 6.87 -51.85 -2.62
C ILE A 817 5.87 -52.60 -3.50
N PRO A 818 5.78 -53.93 -3.40
CA PRO A 818 4.83 -54.67 -4.23
C PRO A 818 3.41 -54.32 -3.80
N THR A 819 2.58 -53.94 -4.77
CA THR A 819 1.15 -53.68 -4.59
C THR A 819 0.34 -54.71 -5.37
N PRO A 820 0.10 -55.91 -4.81
CA PRO A 820 -0.81 -56.87 -5.42
C PRO A 820 -2.23 -56.33 -5.53
N VAL A 821 -2.93 -56.76 -6.57
CA VAL A 821 -4.37 -56.56 -6.75
C VAL A 821 -5.11 -57.30 -5.65
N ASP A 822 -6.02 -56.60 -4.96
CA ASP A 822 -6.83 -57.19 -3.89
C ASP A 822 -7.98 -58.03 -4.46
N THR A 823 -7.93 -59.34 -4.22
CA THR A 823 -8.94 -60.32 -4.64
C THR A 823 -9.85 -60.77 -3.50
N SER A 824 -9.70 -60.22 -2.29
CA SER A 824 -10.37 -60.70 -1.07
C SER A 824 -11.89 -60.57 -1.10
N GLN A 825 -12.43 -59.53 -1.74
CA GLN A 825 -13.87 -59.26 -1.85
C GLN A 825 -14.51 -59.87 -3.10
N ILE A 826 -13.74 -60.56 -3.95
CA ILE A 826 -14.20 -61.07 -5.23
C ILE A 826 -14.59 -62.53 -5.09
N VAL A 827 -15.89 -62.79 -5.19
CA VAL A 827 -16.43 -64.14 -5.26
C VAL A 827 -16.45 -64.59 -6.71
N LEU A 828 -15.87 -65.76 -6.99
CA LEU A 828 -15.88 -66.35 -8.33
C LEU A 828 -17.32 -66.82 -8.67
N PRO A 829 -17.91 -66.38 -9.79
CA PRO A 829 -19.20 -66.88 -10.23
C PRO A 829 -19.21 -68.40 -10.49
N PRO A 830 -20.31 -69.12 -10.19
CA PRO A 830 -20.35 -70.59 -10.32
C PRO A 830 -20.09 -71.12 -11.73
N HIS A 831 -20.39 -70.35 -12.77
CA HIS A 831 -20.12 -70.75 -14.17
C HIS A 831 -18.62 -70.75 -14.50
N LEU A 832 -17.80 -70.02 -13.74
CA LEU A 832 -16.34 -70.02 -13.89
C LEU A 832 -15.65 -71.12 -13.08
N ASP A 833 -16.35 -71.85 -12.20
CA ASP A 833 -15.75 -72.97 -11.47
C ASP A 833 -15.33 -74.12 -12.41
N ASN A 834 -16.15 -74.40 -13.43
CA ASN A 834 -15.79 -75.38 -14.45
C ASN A 834 -14.58 -74.89 -15.27
N VAL A 835 -14.55 -73.60 -15.62
CA VAL A 835 -13.43 -72.98 -16.34
C VAL A 835 -12.16 -72.99 -15.51
N ARG A 836 -12.24 -72.76 -14.19
CA ARG A 836 -11.11 -72.83 -13.25
C ARG A 836 -10.45 -74.20 -13.27
N ASP A 837 -11.26 -75.27 -13.21
CA ASP A 837 -10.74 -76.64 -13.15
C ASP A 837 -10.07 -77.03 -14.47
N ARG A 838 -10.68 -76.65 -15.61
CA ARG A 838 -10.09 -76.83 -16.94
C ARG A 838 -8.83 -76.01 -17.17
N LEU A 839 -8.80 -74.78 -16.66
CA LEU A 839 -7.63 -73.91 -16.72
C LEU A 839 -6.48 -74.50 -15.90
N ALA A 840 -6.74 -74.98 -14.69
CA ALA A 840 -5.74 -75.67 -13.86
C ALA A 840 -5.18 -76.93 -14.54
N GLU A 841 -6.04 -77.72 -15.20
CA GLU A 841 -5.63 -78.88 -15.98
C GLU A 841 -4.73 -78.45 -17.16
N ASN A 842 -5.13 -77.48 -17.97
CA ASN A 842 -4.35 -77.06 -19.14
C ASN A 842 -3.01 -76.37 -18.75
N ILE A 843 -2.99 -75.57 -17.68
CA ILE A 843 -1.74 -74.99 -17.13
C ILE A 843 -0.79 -76.11 -16.68
N HIS A 844 -1.32 -77.15 -16.02
CA HIS A 844 -0.53 -78.30 -15.60
C HIS A 844 0.05 -79.07 -16.79
N GLU A 845 -0.73 -79.28 -17.84
CA GLU A 845 -0.26 -79.95 -19.07
C GLU A 845 0.82 -79.13 -19.80
N LEU A 846 0.69 -77.80 -19.86
CA LEU A 846 1.70 -76.90 -20.45
C LEU A 846 2.98 -76.85 -19.60
N TRP A 847 2.84 -76.80 -18.27
CA TRP A 847 3.96 -76.89 -17.34
C TRP A 847 4.71 -78.22 -17.50
N GLY A 848 3.96 -79.33 -17.61
CA GLY A 848 4.52 -80.67 -17.82
C GLY A 848 5.27 -80.77 -19.14
N MET A 849 4.69 -80.26 -20.23
CA MET A 849 5.32 -80.18 -21.55
C MET A 849 6.65 -79.42 -21.50
N ASN A 850 6.66 -78.20 -20.94
CA ASN A 850 7.87 -77.38 -20.82
C ASN A 850 8.96 -78.05 -19.96
N LYS A 851 8.56 -78.75 -18.90
CA LYS A 851 9.52 -79.50 -18.07
C LYS A 851 10.15 -80.66 -18.83
N ILE A 852 9.38 -81.39 -19.63
CA ILE A 852 9.89 -82.48 -20.46
C ILE A 852 10.84 -81.94 -21.56
N GLU A 853 10.52 -80.80 -22.18
CA GLU A 853 11.41 -80.13 -23.13
C GLU A 853 12.76 -79.72 -22.50
N LEU A 854 12.75 -79.32 -21.23
CA LEU A 854 13.97 -79.04 -20.44
C LEU A 854 14.71 -80.32 -20.00
N GLY A 855 14.24 -81.50 -20.40
CA GLY A 855 14.83 -82.80 -20.13
C GLY A 855 14.50 -83.38 -18.75
N TRP A 856 13.37 -83.00 -18.15
CA TRP A 856 12.88 -83.61 -16.92
C TRP A 856 12.09 -84.90 -17.19
N SER A 857 12.37 -85.95 -16.43
CA SER A 857 11.64 -87.23 -16.48
C SER A 857 10.86 -87.49 -15.19
N TYR A 858 9.85 -88.37 -15.25
CA TYR A 858 9.14 -88.77 -14.04
C TYR A 858 10.04 -89.52 -13.04
N GLY A 859 9.92 -89.19 -11.75
CA GLY A 859 10.56 -89.95 -10.66
C GLY A 859 9.82 -89.76 -9.34
N LYS A 860 9.77 -90.79 -8.50
CA LYS A 860 8.98 -90.79 -7.24
C LYS A 860 9.47 -89.76 -6.21
N VAL A 861 10.73 -89.36 -6.29
CA VAL A 861 11.36 -88.34 -5.45
C VAL A 861 11.92 -87.27 -6.36
N ARG A 862 11.76 -86.00 -5.97
CA ARG A 862 12.33 -84.88 -6.71
C ARG A 862 13.85 -84.89 -6.56
N ASP A 863 14.56 -84.95 -7.68
CA ASP A 863 16.02 -84.90 -7.74
C ASP A 863 16.42 -83.98 -8.90
N ASP A 864 16.89 -82.77 -8.55
CA ASP A 864 17.22 -81.74 -9.52
C ASP A 864 18.50 -82.09 -10.32
N ASN A 865 19.41 -82.90 -9.76
CA ASN A 865 20.61 -83.37 -10.46
C ASN A 865 20.30 -84.45 -11.50
N LYS A 866 19.36 -85.36 -11.19
CA LYS A 866 18.87 -86.38 -12.13
C LYS A 866 17.73 -85.89 -13.02
N ARG A 867 17.31 -84.63 -12.86
CA ARG A 867 16.15 -84.02 -13.52
C ARG A 867 14.90 -84.88 -13.40
N GLN A 868 14.62 -85.37 -12.19
CA GLN A 868 13.44 -86.17 -11.90
C GLN A 868 12.40 -85.36 -11.13
N HIS A 869 11.15 -85.36 -11.61
CA HIS A 869 10.05 -84.64 -10.97
C HIS A 869 8.83 -85.54 -10.69
N PRO A 870 8.30 -85.56 -9.45
CA PRO A 870 7.19 -86.44 -9.07
C PRO A 870 5.83 -86.01 -9.62
N CYS A 871 5.67 -84.72 -9.93
CA CYS A 871 4.40 -84.15 -10.41
C CYS A 871 4.17 -84.31 -11.92
N LEU A 872 5.04 -85.02 -12.66
CA LEU A 872 4.81 -85.36 -14.09
C LEU A 872 3.83 -86.54 -14.21
N VAL A 873 2.61 -86.31 -13.77
CA VAL A 873 1.47 -87.24 -13.75
C VAL A 873 0.22 -86.53 -14.24
N ASP A 874 -0.82 -87.28 -14.61
CA ASP A 874 -2.13 -86.71 -14.92
C ASP A 874 -2.65 -85.83 -13.76
N PHE A 875 -3.38 -84.76 -14.07
CA PHE A 875 -3.92 -83.83 -13.07
C PHE A 875 -4.75 -84.54 -11.96
N THR A 876 -5.51 -85.57 -12.32
CA THR A 876 -6.29 -86.42 -11.41
C THR A 876 -5.45 -87.35 -10.53
N LYS A 877 -4.15 -87.47 -10.80
CA LYS A 877 -3.19 -88.28 -10.04
C LYS A 877 -2.18 -87.44 -9.26
N LEU A 878 -2.27 -86.11 -9.33
CA LEU A 878 -1.46 -85.22 -8.51
C LEU A 878 -1.69 -85.44 -7.01
N PRO A 879 -0.67 -85.23 -6.16
CA PRO A 879 -0.86 -85.11 -4.72
C PRO A 879 -1.89 -84.02 -4.40
N GLU A 880 -2.73 -84.24 -3.39
CA GLU A 880 -3.84 -83.32 -3.06
C GLU A 880 -3.35 -81.89 -2.77
N THR A 881 -2.17 -81.75 -2.18
CA THR A 881 -1.51 -80.46 -1.93
C THR A 881 -1.18 -79.71 -3.22
N GLU A 882 -0.60 -80.40 -4.21
CA GLU A 882 -0.22 -79.82 -5.51
C GLU A 882 -1.44 -79.57 -6.39
N ARG A 883 -2.45 -80.44 -6.34
CA ARG A 883 -3.72 -80.24 -7.04
C ARG A 883 -4.45 -79.01 -6.51
N SER A 884 -4.59 -78.92 -5.18
CA SER A 884 -5.21 -77.78 -4.52
C SER A 884 -4.46 -76.48 -4.81
N TYR A 885 -3.13 -76.52 -4.86
CA TYR A 885 -2.30 -75.37 -5.25
C TYR A 885 -2.58 -74.89 -6.68
N ASN A 886 -2.62 -75.80 -7.66
CA ASN A 886 -2.93 -75.44 -9.06
C ASN A 886 -4.36 -74.87 -9.20
N LEU A 887 -5.34 -75.44 -8.50
CA LEU A 887 -6.71 -74.93 -8.46
C LEU A 887 -6.79 -73.53 -7.84
N GLN A 888 -6.04 -73.30 -6.76
CA GLN A 888 -5.95 -72.01 -6.09
C GLN A 888 -5.30 -70.96 -7.01
N MET A 889 -4.21 -71.29 -7.70
CA MET A 889 -3.55 -70.40 -8.65
C MET A 889 -4.48 -70.00 -9.81
N SER A 890 -5.21 -70.96 -10.38
CA SER A 890 -6.21 -70.68 -11.41
C SER A 890 -7.37 -69.85 -10.88
N SER A 891 -7.83 -70.10 -9.64
CA SER A 891 -8.87 -69.29 -8.99
C SER A 891 -8.44 -67.85 -8.78
N GLU A 892 -7.23 -67.62 -8.27
CA GLU A 892 -6.68 -66.27 -8.05
C GLU A 892 -6.42 -65.53 -9.38
N THR A 893 -6.03 -66.25 -10.44
CA THR A 893 -5.88 -65.68 -11.79
C THR A 893 -7.23 -65.16 -12.30
N LEU A 894 -8.30 -65.95 -12.18
CA LEU A 894 -9.66 -65.55 -12.58
C LEU A 894 -10.21 -64.42 -11.72
N LYS A 895 -9.99 -64.43 -10.40
CA LYS A 895 -10.37 -63.32 -9.52
C LYS A 895 -9.61 -62.04 -9.86
N THR A 896 -8.32 -62.13 -10.21
CA THR A 896 -7.52 -60.98 -10.64
C THR A 896 -8.08 -60.37 -11.91
N LEU A 897 -8.48 -61.21 -12.88
CA LEU A 897 -9.15 -60.74 -14.11
C LEU A 897 -10.43 -59.95 -13.81
N LEU A 898 -11.27 -60.47 -12.91
CA LEU A 898 -12.49 -59.77 -12.47
C LEU A 898 -12.17 -58.46 -11.73
N ALA A 899 -11.13 -58.45 -10.90
CA ALA A 899 -10.66 -57.28 -10.16
C ALA A 899 -10.19 -56.15 -11.08
N LEU A 900 -9.57 -56.51 -12.19
CA LEU A 900 -9.08 -55.58 -13.22
C LEU A 900 -10.22 -55.04 -14.12
N GLY A 901 -11.47 -55.41 -13.84
CA GLY A 901 -12.65 -54.93 -14.54
C GLY A 901 -12.97 -55.70 -15.82
N CYS A 902 -12.41 -56.91 -16.00
CA CYS A 902 -12.70 -57.73 -17.17
C CYS A 902 -14.02 -58.50 -17.00
N HIS A 903 -14.86 -58.46 -18.03
CA HIS A 903 -16.06 -59.29 -18.11
C HIS A 903 -15.72 -60.63 -18.76
N VAL A 904 -15.57 -61.67 -17.94
CA VAL A 904 -15.36 -63.04 -18.42
C VAL A 904 -16.72 -63.68 -18.65
N VAL A 905 -17.06 -63.95 -19.91
CA VAL A 905 -18.34 -64.56 -20.31
C VAL A 905 -18.06 -65.73 -21.24
N GLN A 906 -18.76 -66.85 -21.04
CA GLN A 906 -18.71 -67.98 -21.96
C GLN A 906 -19.57 -67.65 -23.20
N THR A 907 -18.92 -67.37 -24.34
CA THR A 907 -19.58 -66.95 -25.59
C THR A 907 -20.12 -68.11 -26.42
N ASN A 908 -19.52 -69.30 -26.32
CA ASN A 908 -19.97 -70.51 -27.02
C ASN A 908 -19.90 -71.72 -26.07
N ILE A 909 -21.07 -72.28 -25.75
CA ILE A 909 -21.23 -73.40 -24.79
C ILE A 909 -20.72 -74.72 -25.39
N ASN A 910 -20.69 -74.85 -26.72
CA ASN A 910 -20.29 -76.08 -27.42
C ASN A 910 -18.84 -76.04 -27.93
N ALA A 911 -18.13 -74.92 -27.78
CA ALA A 911 -16.75 -74.79 -28.25
C ALA A 911 -15.78 -75.78 -27.57
N GLU A 912 -16.10 -76.27 -26.36
CA GLU A 912 -15.28 -77.26 -25.64
C GLU A 912 -15.19 -78.60 -26.39
N GLU A 913 -16.20 -78.98 -27.18
CA GLU A 913 -16.21 -80.21 -28.00
C GLU A 913 -15.36 -80.08 -29.28
N ASP A 914 -15.15 -78.85 -29.76
CA ASP A 914 -14.36 -78.55 -30.97
C ASP A 914 -12.85 -78.35 -30.68
N LEU A 915 -12.46 -78.28 -29.40
CA LEU A 915 -11.07 -78.06 -28.99
C LEU A 915 -10.18 -79.28 -29.28
N LYS A 916 -9.19 -79.09 -30.15
CA LYS A 916 -8.17 -80.10 -30.45
C LYS A 916 -7.05 -80.08 -29.42
N LYS A 917 -6.50 -81.26 -29.12
CA LYS A 917 -5.30 -81.42 -28.30
C LYS A 917 -4.06 -81.50 -29.18
N VAL A 918 -2.96 -80.90 -28.73
CA VAL A 918 -1.68 -80.95 -29.43
C VAL A 918 -1.17 -82.40 -29.54
N LYS A 919 -0.87 -82.86 -30.76
CA LYS A 919 -0.33 -84.20 -31.00
C LYS A 919 1.18 -84.23 -30.77
N LEU A 920 1.60 -84.50 -29.54
CA LEU A 920 3.03 -84.62 -29.21
C LEU A 920 3.65 -85.96 -29.68
N PRO A 921 4.96 -86.00 -30.02
CA PRO A 921 5.70 -87.23 -30.33
C PRO A 921 5.77 -88.23 -29.16
N LYS A 922 6.24 -89.46 -29.42
CA LYS A 922 6.40 -90.51 -28.38
C LYS A 922 7.45 -90.18 -27.31
N GLU A 923 8.36 -89.25 -27.60
CA GLU A 923 9.41 -88.80 -26.67
C GLU A 923 8.86 -88.08 -25.43
N TYR A 924 7.64 -87.54 -25.52
CA TYR A 924 6.95 -86.88 -24.41
C TYR A 924 6.24 -87.87 -23.46
N VAL A 925 6.28 -89.17 -23.76
CA VAL A 925 5.68 -90.20 -22.91
C VAL A 925 6.66 -90.56 -21.80
N MET A 926 6.23 -90.35 -20.56
CA MET A 926 6.99 -90.66 -19.36
C MET A 926 6.89 -92.16 -18.99
N SER A 927 7.79 -92.62 -18.11
CA SER A 927 7.84 -94.01 -17.67
C SER A 927 6.58 -94.51 -16.92
N ASN A 928 5.75 -93.58 -16.44
CA ASN A 928 4.46 -93.84 -15.78
C ASN A 928 3.26 -93.79 -16.75
N GLY A 929 3.50 -93.63 -18.06
CA GLY A 929 2.48 -93.50 -19.09
C GLY A 929 1.86 -92.11 -19.23
N TYR A 930 2.32 -91.12 -18.44
CA TYR A 930 1.89 -89.74 -18.58
C TYR A 930 2.44 -89.13 -19.87
N LYS A 931 1.58 -88.44 -20.62
CA LYS A 931 1.94 -87.68 -21.80
C LYS A 931 1.15 -86.38 -21.75
N PRO A 932 1.80 -85.21 -21.70
CA PRO A 932 1.08 -83.95 -21.68
C PRO A 932 0.26 -83.78 -22.97
N THR A 933 -0.97 -83.29 -22.83
CA THR A 933 -1.91 -83.08 -23.93
C THR A 933 -2.58 -81.70 -23.81
N PRO A 934 -1.81 -80.61 -23.94
CA PRO A 934 -2.35 -79.26 -23.88
C PRO A 934 -3.26 -78.98 -25.09
N LEU A 935 -4.10 -77.96 -24.95
CA LEU A 935 -5.01 -77.51 -26.00
C LEU A 935 -4.26 -76.80 -27.15
N GLU A 936 -4.70 -77.05 -28.39
CA GLU A 936 -4.14 -76.42 -29.61
C GLU A 936 -4.89 -75.11 -29.89
N LEU A 937 -4.20 -73.97 -29.71
CA LEU A 937 -4.82 -72.64 -29.70
C LEU A 937 -4.13 -71.64 -30.65
N SER A 938 -3.37 -72.12 -31.63
CA SER A 938 -2.62 -71.27 -32.57
C SER A 938 -3.48 -70.38 -33.48
N GLU A 939 -4.77 -70.71 -33.63
CA GLU A 939 -5.73 -69.94 -34.43
C GLU A 939 -6.36 -68.77 -33.65
N VAL A 940 -6.22 -68.76 -32.31
CA VAL A 940 -6.73 -67.70 -31.44
C VAL A 940 -5.69 -66.60 -31.31
N LYS A 941 -6.05 -65.38 -31.69
CA LYS A 941 -5.19 -64.19 -31.51
C LYS A 941 -5.71 -63.33 -30.38
N LEU A 942 -4.81 -62.89 -29.52
CA LEU A 942 -5.12 -61.88 -28.52
C LEU A 942 -5.45 -60.54 -29.18
N THR A 943 -6.38 -59.83 -28.57
CA THR A 943 -6.64 -58.41 -28.84
C THR A 943 -5.61 -57.53 -28.12
N ALA A 944 -5.38 -56.31 -28.61
CA ALA A 944 -4.47 -55.35 -27.97
C ALA A 944 -4.84 -55.06 -26.50
N GLY A 945 -6.13 -55.11 -26.16
CA GLY A 945 -6.59 -54.98 -24.77
C GLY A 945 -6.20 -56.18 -23.89
N GLN A 946 -6.17 -57.39 -24.44
CA GLN A 946 -5.73 -58.59 -23.74
C GLN A 946 -4.21 -58.65 -23.58
N GLU A 947 -3.42 -58.12 -24.53
CA GLU A 947 -1.95 -58.02 -24.37
C GLU A 947 -1.56 -57.15 -23.16
N VAL A 948 -2.18 -55.98 -23.02
CA VAL A 948 -1.99 -55.11 -21.83
C VAL A 948 -2.43 -55.80 -20.54
N LEU A 949 -3.47 -56.64 -20.62
CA LEU A 949 -3.94 -57.41 -19.47
C LEU A 949 -2.93 -58.49 -19.06
N VAL A 950 -2.27 -59.15 -20.01
CA VAL A 950 -1.19 -60.11 -19.74
C VAL A 950 -0.05 -59.44 -18.99
N ASP A 951 0.38 -58.24 -19.39
CA ASP A 951 1.41 -57.48 -18.68
C ASP A 951 0.99 -57.15 -17.24
N LYS A 952 -0.26 -56.73 -17.03
CA LYS A 952 -0.80 -56.45 -15.69
C LYS A 952 -0.92 -57.70 -14.82
N LEU A 953 -1.28 -58.84 -15.40
CA LEU A 953 -1.31 -60.12 -14.69
C LEU A 953 0.10 -60.57 -14.30
N ALA A 954 1.09 -60.39 -15.20
CA ALA A 954 2.48 -60.67 -14.93
C ALA A 954 3.05 -59.79 -13.81
N GLU A 955 2.74 -58.48 -13.85
CA GLU A 955 3.10 -57.54 -12.80
C GLU A 955 2.46 -57.92 -11.46
N ASN A 956 1.16 -58.26 -11.46
CA ASN A 956 0.48 -58.70 -10.26
C ASN A 956 1.07 -59.99 -9.69
N ALA A 957 1.36 -60.99 -10.52
CA ALA A 957 2.00 -62.23 -10.10
C ALA A 957 3.38 -61.97 -9.49
N HIS A 958 4.16 -61.05 -10.08
CA HIS A 958 5.43 -60.60 -9.51
C HIS A 958 5.24 -59.90 -8.16
N ASN A 959 4.24 -59.03 -8.03
CA ASN A 959 3.93 -58.34 -6.78
C ASN A 959 3.48 -59.29 -5.67
N VAL A 960 2.64 -60.28 -5.97
CA VAL A 960 2.22 -61.32 -5.00
C VAL A 960 3.44 -62.09 -4.52
N TRP A 961 4.26 -62.58 -5.45
CA TRP A 961 5.49 -63.28 -5.13
C TRP A 961 6.44 -62.43 -4.27
N ALA A 962 6.65 -61.17 -4.66
CA ALA A 962 7.55 -60.27 -3.96
C ALA A 962 7.03 -59.95 -2.55
N LYS A 963 5.73 -59.71 -2.39
CA LYS A 963 5.10 -59.45 -1.08
C LYS A 963 5.32 -60.61 -0.11
N ASP A 964 5.15 -61.85 -0.59
CA ASP A 964 5.33 -63.04 0.24
C ASP A 964 6.81 -63.29 0.59
N ARG A 965 7.73 -63.03 -0.35
CA ARG A 965 9.16 -63.14 -0.09
C ARG A 965 9.66 -62.08 0.88
N ILE A 966 9.23 -60.83 0.73
CA ILE A 966 9.59 -59.73 1.64
C ILE A 966 9.06 -60.03 3.05
N LYS A 967 7.82 -60.55 3.18
CA LYS A 967 7.28 -61.04 4.47
C LYS A 967 8.13 -62.14 5.10
N GLN A 968 8.75 -63.00 4.29
CA GLN A 968 9.67 -64.05 4.75
C GLN A 968 11.09 -63.51 5.10
N GLY A 969 11.29 -62.19 5.04
CA GLY A 969 12.56 -61.55 5.37
C GLY A 969 13.51 -61.38 4.18
N TRP A 970 13.03 -61.48 2.94
CA TRP A 970 13.84 -61.25 1.75
C TRP A 970 14.17 -59.76 1.58
N THR A 971 15.44 -59.47 1.33
CA THR A 971 15.97 -58.11 1.06
C THR A 971 16.84 -58.12 -0.19
N TYR A 972 16.98 -56.99 -0.87
CA TYR A 972 17.91 -56.84 -2.00
C TYR A 972 19.35 -57.09 -1.57
N GLY A 973 19.99 -58.18 -2.02
CA GLY A 973 21.41 -58.43 -1.77
C GLY A 973 21.95 -59.69 -2.45
N ILE A 974 23.18 -59.62 -2.95
CA ILE A 974 23.82 -60.64 -3.80
C ILE A 974 23.99 -62.00 -3.08
N GLN A 975 24.00 -62.03 -1.75
CA GLN A 975 24.27 -63.26 -0.98
C GLN A 975 23.14 -64.32 -1.00
N GLN A 976 21.94 -64.01 -1.49
CA GLN A 976 20.84 -65.00 -1.62
C GLN A 976 20.45 -65.31 -3.07
N VAL A 977 21.07 -64.68 -4.07
CA VAL A 977 20.69 -64.80 -5.49
C VAL A 977 21.08 -66.15 -6.11
N HIS A 978 21.97 -66.92 -5.49
CA HIS A 978 22.38 -68.22 -6.02
C HIS A 978 21.30 -69.33 -5.94
N VAL A 979 20.19 -69.12 -5.22
CA VAL A 979 19.14 -70.14 -5.04
C VAL A 979 17.92 -69.93 -5.95
N LEU A 980 17.77 -68.77 -6.62
CA LEU A 980 16.48 -68.39 -7.23
C LEU A 980 16.48 -68.17 -8.76
N ALA A 981 17.61 -68.27 -9.45
CA ALA A 981 17.64 -68.31 -10.92
C ALA A 981 16.95 -69.57 -11.52
N GLN A 982 16.53 -70.52 -10.67
CA GLN A 982 15.79 -71.72 -11.06
C GLN A 982 14.26 -71.62 -10.86
N LEU A 983 13.76 -70.54 -10.26
CA LEU A 983 12.32 -70.37 -9.95
C LEU A 983 11.66 -69.24 -10.76
N SER A 984 12.42 -68.31 -11.34
CA SER A 984 11.91 -67.30 -12.30
C SER A 984 11.36 -67.93 -13.59
N THR A 985 11.76 -69.16 -13.91
CA THR A 985 11.20 -69.97 -15.01
C THR A 985 9.80 -70.49 -14.72
N ILE A 986 9.33 -70.49 -13.46
CA ILE A 986 7.97 -70.98 -13.12
C ILE A 986 6.93 -69.88 -13.35
N THR A 987 7.26 -68.60 -13.13
CA THR A 987 6.31 -67.50 -13.28
C THR A 987 6.21 -66.98 -14.73
N VAL A 988 7.32 -66.97 -15.48
CA VAL A 988 7.32 -66.52 -16.89
C VAL A 988 6.64 -67.55 -17.82
N CYS A 989 6.72 -68.84 -17.50
CA CYS A 989 6.00 -69.86 -18.25
C CYS A 989 4.46 -69.78 -18.08
N ASN A 990 3.97 -69.23 -16.95
CA ASN A 990 2.53 -69.17 -16.67
C ASN A 990 1.81 -67.98 -17.33
N CYS A 991 2.50 -66.89 -17.67
CA CYS A 991 1.88 -65.76 -18.37
C CYS A 991 1.75 -66.00 -19.88
N ASN A 992 2.73 -66.68 -20.51
CA ASN A 992 2.66 -67.07 -21.92
C ASN A 992 1.65 -68.20 -22.21
N SER A 993 1.20 -68.92 -21.17
CA SER A 993 0.12 -69.93 -21.31
C SER A 993 -1.28 -69.33 -21.21
N ILE A 994 -1.45 -68.16 -20.57
CA ILE A 994 -2.73 -67.45 -20.48
C ILE A 994 -3.00 -66.65 -21.76
N SER A 995 -1.95 -66.27 -22.51
CA SER A 995 -2.11 -65.56 -23.78
C SER A 995 -2.71 -66.39 -24.91
N ASN A 996 -2.81 -67.71 -24.74
CA ASN A 996 -3.36 -68.59 -25.78
C ASN A 996 -4.68 -69.27 -25.39
N THR A 997 -5.23 -69.10 -24.19
CA THR A 997 -6.52 -69.69 -23.77
C THR A 997 -7.69 -68.74 -23.83
#